data_AF-A0AAJ1VXW9-F1
#
_entry.id   AF-A0AAJ1VXW9-F1
#
_cell.length_a   1.000
_cell.length_b   1.000
_cell.length_c   1.000
_cell.angle_alpha   90.00
_cell.angle_beta   90.00
_cell.angle_gamma   90.00
#
_symmetry.space_group_name_H-M   'P 1'
#
loop_
_entity.id
_entity.type
_entity.pdbx_description
1 polymer ?
#
loop_
_entity_poly.entity_id
_entity_poly.type
_entity_poly.pdbx_seq_one_letter_code
_entity_poly.pdbx_strand_id
1 'polypeptide(L)'
;MSVRSRRSAAALSLGILVLMSLSPVLIDGLGEAGPTRSVSSRSTNCSAVCITEMMPNADGSDQGVFPNGEWVELHNSGTVDISLESWTLEDVGGWIHPIDSSTWVGFDQLPNPYIISAGSYAVIAENEVGTLRLNNAGETLYLKDASGAIIHTVTTGEASNGVSKIPTADSSADWVDSEENTPGAENSEGTGGGGGETEGTPYDLTRVMMMPSGAEVTGLHVNSLGNLFVNAMHPDDDYYDATVGVVNGVDWNALPDVVPELDLSSSEWDIWHGVRVSHGDYQVLVQSGDGLSEGGVAGGIYADDDGELLFTSQKPDFNAFIPLNPQGTRGYLYTTWESRPAGVSQLLIQWNSASEEWDVLGGLMQDLSGINGGWVLCFGTISPWGNPLLSEELYFSDTENWNDPSYQYHSDQQELADYLGYYPNPYDYGWIVEIEDPDTPTPTFDKQLSLGRFSHENAQVMPDQRTVYLSDDEYGTVLFKFMADTPGDLESGVLYAARVTQDSGSNPATTGFDVVWVELASSSDSQIEAWIDEYDGITTSDFVSGENSYISEQEINDWAEGILDDDLDGDGDVGSAVDDRVAFLESRKAAGAIGATDEWNKMEGVVFNPAAPGYVYLAMSDIRYDMSDSQGDIRLSENRCGIVYRMPVEADWDVSRIEPVIAGGTYSSGSCDPNRIAGPDNLAVLDDGRVLVAEDTGKHDNNMLWLWDPPVEPTEWDGEYDVKFTRIMPAEVPDRDNDWFELTNTGDTVVNLAGWTIERIRSTEPWISRVNDLTIDAGASVVLTENPSNLLADGGIEALDGNIVLNNMPWLVDSGSALQLKAPDGTVVDAIAFGGGIAEIDGWQGAAVSVPGDGTPGLILMRGSGCGDYPDTDTGSDWEKRWIRIGASTFCDGGHFTTGADSSVSASIGPDSAFNDLKQWIEAAESSIHLHVYQFMSPDLTQALLDAIARGVGVTLLLEEGILDASSTVNNQRGHAQALHDAGATVLWMEDPTQISSPYAFIHSKVAVRD
;
A
#
# COMPACT_ATOMS: atom_id res chain seq x y z
N MET A 1 -29.73 42.33 -1.97
CA MET A 1 -29.80 43.79 -2.24
C MET A 1 -28.91 44.57 -1.26
N SER A 2 -27.98 45.37 -1.80
CA SER A 2 -27.33 46.56 -1.21
C SER A 2 -26.45 46.46 0.04
N VAL A 3 -25.16 46.26 -0.20
CA VAL A 3 -23.99 47.06 0.26
C VAL A 3 -24.25 48.10 1.36
N ARG A 4 -23.51 47.96 2.49
CA ARG A 4 -23.11 49.09 3.34
C ARG A 4 -21.64 48.92 3.75
N SER A 5 -20.86 49.97 3.50
CA SER A 5 -19.48 50.09 3.95
C SER A 5 -19.34 51.20 5.01
N ARG A 6 -18.44 50.91 5.97
CA ARG A 6 -17.45 51.77 6.66
C ARG A 6 -17.89 52.93 7.56
N ARG A 7 -17.29 52.96 8.77
CA ARG A 7 -16.36 53.98 9.34
C ARG A 7 -16.07 53.62 10.81
N SER A 8 -14.95 53.91 11.49
CA SER A 8 -13.54 54.27 11.25
C SER A 8 -13.03 54.92 12.55
N ALA A 9 -11.84 54.59 13.03
CA ALA A 9 -10.93 55.45 13.84
C ALA A 9 -9.59 54.69 13.99
N ALA A 10 -8.37 55.22 13.84
CA ALA A 10 -7.84 56.57 13.61
C ALA A 10 -6.41 56.42 13.01
N ALA A 11 -6.03 57.13 11.93
CA ALA A 11 -5.13 58.32 11.91
C ALA A 11 -3.65 58.00 12.26
N LEU A 12 -2.58 58.24 11.48
CA LEU A 12 -2.20 59.25 10.46
C LEU A 12 -0.99 58.68 9.65
N SER A 13 -0.96 58.60 8.31
CA SER A 13 -0.53 59.63 7.32
C SER A 13 0.95 60.06 7.42
N LEU A 14 1.80 60.23 6.39
CA LEU A 14 1.78 60.10 4.91
C LEU A 14 3.14 60.70 4.43
N GLY A 15 3.83 60.16 3.41
CA GLY A 15 4.81 60.99 2.67
C GLY A 15 5.90 60.36 1.79
N ILE A 16 5.53 60.03 0.55
CA ILE A 16 6.27 60.26 -0.72
C ILE A 16 7.28 59.20 -1.21
N LEU A 17 6.83 58.59 -2.32
CA LEU A 17 7.52 57.85 -3.37
C LEU A 17 8.12 58.82 -4.42
N VAL A 18 9.17 58.37 -5.11
CA VAL A 18 9.82 58.90 -6.34
C VAL A 18 10.97 59.90 -6.17
N LEU A 19 12.20 59.36 -6.19
CA LEU A 19 13.38 59.84 -6.94
C LEU A 19 14.58 58.97 -6.56
N MET A 20 15.10 58.16 -7.49
CA MET A 20 16.53 58.03 -7.81
C MET A 20 16.79 56.76 -8.63
N SER A 21 16.85 56.96 -9.95
CA SER A 21 17.63 56.16 -10.87
C SER A 21 18.69 57.07 -11.51
N LEU A 22 19.93 56.56 -11.60
CA LEU A 22 21.08 56.97 -12.42
C LEU A 22 22.23 57.79 -11.78
N SER A 23 23.21 57.00 -11.31
CA SER A 23 24.64 56.95 -11.75
C SER A 23 25.62 58.09 -11.41
N PRO A 24 26.90 57.71 -11.20
CA PRO A 24 27.89 57.95 -12.27
C PRO A 24 28.91 56.80 -12.52
N VAL A 25 29.07 56.42 -13.80
CA VAL A 25 30.32 56.30 -14.64
C VAL A 25 31.64 55.91 -13.92
N LEU A 26 32.18 54.66 -14.10
CA LEU A 26 33.29 54.18 -15.01
C LEU A 26 34.72 54.65 -14.58
N ILE A 27 35.83 53.88 -14.46
CA ILE A 27 36.45 52.73 -15.20
C ILE A 27 37.63 52.10 -14.40
N ASP A 28 37.82 50.77 -14.58
CA ASP A 28 39.00 49.85 -14.47
C ASP A 28 40.13 49.98 -13.44
N GLY A 29 40.42 48.82 -12.82
CA GLY A 29 41.80 48.26 -12.76
C GLY A 29 42.26 47.66 -11.43
N LEU A 30 42.74 46.40 -11.51
CA LEU A 30 43.56 45.62 -10.56
C LEU A 30 42.82 44.80 -9.49
N GLY A 31 42.98 43.47 -9.59
CA GLY A 31 42.50 42.52 -8.60
C GLY A 31 43.38 42.46 -7.35
N GLU A 32 42.79 41.91 -6.29
CA GLU A 32 43.44 41.02 -5.32
C GLU A 32 42.36 40.30 -4.52
N ALA A 33 42.58 39.02 -4.29
CA ALA A 33 41.68 38.09 -3.60
C ALA A 33 41.43 38.48 -2.13
N GLY A 34 40.20 38.24 -1.66
CA GLY A 34 39.83 38.26 -0.25
C GLY A 34 38.76 37.19 0.00
N PRO A 35 38.89 36.36 1.06
CA PRO A 35 38.31 35.02 1.10
C PRO A 35 36.83 35.03 1.46
N THR A 36 36.06 34.17 0.79
CA THR A 36 34.78 33.66 1.27
C THR A 36 35.04 32.79 2.50
N ARG A 37 34.34 33.05 3.62
CA ARG A 37 34.24 32.09 4.72
C ARG A 37 33.25 31.01 4.29
N SER A 38 33.76 29.84 3.91
CA SER A 38 33.03 28.59 3.96
C SER A 38 32.78 28.22 5.42
N VAL A 39 31.53 27.94 5.80
CA VAL A 39 31.29 27.06 6.95
C VAL A 39 31.46 25.65 6.40
N SER A 40 32.45 24.91 6.90
CA SER A 40 32.71 23.53 6.51
C SER A 40 31.84 22.61 7.35
N SER A 41 30.95 21.85 6.70
CA SER A 41 30.35 20.62 7.22
C SER A 41 31.45 19.65 7.66
N ARG A 42 31.40 19.15 8.92
CA ARG A 42 32.38 18.20 9.49
C ARG A 42 31.85 17.44 10.72
N SER A 43 30.80 16.64 10.58
CA SER A 43 30.63 15.50 11.50
C SER A 43 31.91 14.66 11.49
N THR A 44 32.24 14.02 12.61
CA THR A 44 33.49 13.26 12.72
C THR A 44 33.23 11.77 12.82
N ASN A 45 33.96 10.96 12.06
CA ASN A 45 33.98 9.52 12.27
C ASN A 45 34.27 9.14 13.72
N CYS A 46 33.38 8.37 14.32
CA CYS A 46 33.51 7.90 15.68
C CYS A 46 34.25 6.54 15.74
N SER A 47 34.80 6.17 16.91
CA SER A 47 35.59 4.94 17.06
C SER A 47 35.35 4.14 18.36
N ALA A 48 34.52 4.63 19.29
CA ALA A 48 34.20 3.91 20.53
C ALA A 48 32.83 4.31 21.10
N VAL A 49 32.72 5.46 21.79
CA VAL A 49 31.43 6.02 22.24
C VAL A 49 31.03 7.14 21.30
N CYS A 50 29.87 6.98 20.68
CA CYS A 50 29.38 7.84 19.62
C CYS A 50 28.07 8.47 20.03
N ILE A 51 27.81 9.69 19.55
CA ILE A 51 26.43 10.14 19.45
C ILE A 51 25.86 9.36 18.27
N THR A 52 24.69 8.76 18.44
CA THR A 52 24.01 7.97 17.38
C THR A 52 22.69 8.61 16.95
N GLU A 53 22.01 9.33 17.83
CA GLU A 53 20.76 10.00 17.54
C GLU A 53 20.63 11.28 18.40
N MET A 54 19.93 12.30 17.95
CA MET A 54 19.55 13.43 18.82
C MET A 54 18.24 14.07 18.39
N MET A 55 17.47 14.61 19.35
CA MET A 55 16.19 15.30 19.14
C MET A 55 16.37 16.81 19.37
N PRO A 56 16.61 17.61 18.32
CA PRO A 56 16.87 19.05 18.47
C PRO A 56 15.59 19.90 18.53
N ASN A 57 14.44 19.34 18.12
CA ASN A 57 13.17 20.05 18.02
C ASN A 57 12.05 19.13 18.52
N ALA A 58 11.97 18.93 19.84
CA ALA A 58 11.02 18.02 20.46
C ALA A 58 9.57 18.54 20.41
N ASP A 59 8.58 17.65 20.31
CA ASP A 59 7.15 18.02 20.27
C ASP A 59 6.65 18.78 21.50
N GLY A 60 7.32 18.56 22.64
CA GLY A 60 7.04 19.26 23.88
C GLY A 60 7.84 20.54 24.04
N SER A 61 8.21 20.86 25.28
CA SER A 61 9.12 21.97 25.54
C SER A 61 10.54 21.51 25.28
N ASP A 62 11.38 22.29 24.59
CA ASP A 62 12.82 22.01 24.44
C ASP A 62 13.50 21.64 25.77
N GLN A 63 13.01 22.26 26.85
CA GLN A 63 13.49 22.07 28.23
C GLN A 63 12.73 20.99 29.02
N GLY A 64 11.89 20.20 28.36
CA GLY A 64 10.99 19.23 28.96
C GLY A 64 11.71 17.98 29.48
N VAL A 65 10.94 17.13 30.16
CA VAL A 65 11.41 15.81 30.61
C VAL A 65 11.23 14.80 29.47
N PHE A 66 12.23 13.94 29.26
CA PHE A 66 12.16 12.85 28.29
C PHE A 66 10.87 12.02 28.44
N PRO A 67 10.17 11.65 27.36
CA PRO A 67 10.56 11.86 25.94
C PRO A 67 10.18 13.23 25.36
N ASN A 68 9.48 14.08 26.10
CA ASN A 68 8.85 15.31 25.59
C ASN A 68 9.78 16.55 25.54
N GLY A 69 11.10 16.37 25.62
CA GLY A 69 12.08 17.46 25.57
C GLY A 69 13.32 17.05 24.77
N GLU A 70 14.30 17.95 24.62
CA GLU A 70 15.52 17.65 23.87
C GLU A 70 16.33 16.52 24.51
N TRP A 71 16.89 15.65 23.68
CA TRP A 71 17.75 14.56 24.12
C TRP A 71 18.78 14.17 23.06
N VAL A 72 19.82 13.46 23.51
CA VAL A 72 20.93 12.98 22.70
C VAL A 72 21.23 11.55 23.13
N GLU A 73 21.31 10.64 22.17
CA GLU A 73 21.66 9.25 22.40
C GLU A 73 23.16 9.02 22.19
N LEU A 74 23.73 8.21 23.09
CA LEU A 74 25.09 7.71 23.00
C LEU A 74 25.10 6.18 22.84
N HIS A 75 25.89 5.68 21.89
CA HIS A 75 26.16 4.25 21.73
C HIS A 75 27.61 3.90 22.03
N ASN A 76 27.83 2.82 22.79
CA ASN A 76 29.15 2.23 22.96
C ASN A 76 29.38 1.10 21.95
N SER A 77 29.86 1.45 20.75
CA SER A 77 30.24 0.50 19.69
C SER A 77 31.50 -0.34 20.00
N GLY A 78 32.17 -0.08 21.13
CA GLY A 78 33.36 -0.83 21.55
C GLY A 78 33.06 -2.18 22.21
N THR A 79 34.09 -3.01 22.37
CA THR A 79 33.96 -4.35 22.99
C THR A 79 34.16 -4.37 24.51
N VAL A 80 34.20 -3.20 25.16
CA VAL A 80 34.44 -3.07 26.60
C VAL A 80 33.52 -2.01 27.21
N ASP A 81 33.15 -2.20 28.47
CA ASP A 81 32.37 -1.22 29.23
C ASP A 81 33.17 0.08 29.42
N ILE A 82 32.51 1.23 29.26
CA ILE A 82 33.13 2.56 29.33
C ILE A 82 32.46 3.38 30.43
N SER A 83 33.26 4.09 31.22
CA SER A 83 32.76 5.08 32.18
C SER A 83 32.61 6.44 31.53
N LEU A 84 31.41 6.99 31.58
CA LEU A 84 31.06 8.35 31.17
C LEU A 84 31.12 9.34 32.35
N GLU A 85 31.73 8.96 33.48
CA GLU A 85 31.85 9.85 34.64
C GLU A 85 32.61 11.13 34.25
N SER A 86 32.00 12.30 34.50
CA SER A 86 32.51 13.62 34.12
C SER A 86 32.58 13.90 32.61
N TRP A 87 31.89 13.13 31.77
CA TRP A 87 31.70 13.47 30.37
C TRP A 87 30.60 14.53 30.21
N THR A 88 30.65 15.27 29.12
CA THR A 88 29.72 16.39 28.85
C THR A 88 29.37 16.49 27.37
N LEU A 89 28.17 16.97 27.08
CA LEU A 89 27.78 17.50 25.77
C LEU A 89 27.98 19.03 25.77
N GLU A 90 28.56 19.58 24.72
CA GLU A 90 28.75 21.03 24.58
C GLU A 90 28.29 21.49 23.20
N ASP A 91 27.40 22.48 23.13
CA ASP A 91 26.97 23.07 21.85
C ASP A 91 27.97 24.13 21.35
N VAL A 92 27.82 24.58 20.11
CA VAL A 92 28.72 25.56 19.48
C VAL A 92 28.70 26.95 20.15
N GLY A 93 27.62 27.30 20.84
CA GLY A 93 27.47 28.47 21.69
C GLY A 93 28.16 28.35 23.04
N GLY A 94 28.61 27.16 23.43
CA GLY A 94 29.43 26.89 24.61
C GLY A 94 28.63 26.60 25.89
N TRP A 95 27.36 26.20 25.79
CA TRP A 95 26.63 25.60 26.92
C TRP A 95 27.10 24.17 27.12
N ILE A 96 27.20 23.78 28.39
CA ILE A 96 27.76 22.49 28.78
C ILE A 96 26.68 21.73 29.55
N HIS A 97 26.24 20.63 28.97
CA HIS A 97 25.27 19.71 29.56
C HIS A 97 26.01 18.49 30.15
N PRO A 98 25.93 18.25 31.47
CA PRO A 98 26.64 17.15 32.12
C PRO A 98 25.98 15.81 31.83
N ILE A 99 26.76 14.73 31.77
CA ILE A 99 26.24 13.35 31.78
C ILE A 99 26.29 12.83 33.22
N ASP A 100 25.18 12.93 33.94
CA ASP A 100 25.06 12.49 35.34
C ASP A 100 23.67 11.99 35.70
N SER A 101 23.45 11.72 37.00
CA SER A 101 22.18 11.16 37.51
C SER A 101 20.94 12.02 37.27
N SER A 102 21.11 13.30 36.89
CA SER A 102 19.99 14.21 36.60
C SER A 102 19.62 14.27 35.11
N THR A 103 20.53 13.89 34.22
CA THR A 103 20.37 14.04 32.76
C THR A 103 20.31 12.70 32.04
N TRP A 104 20.94 11.65 32.57
CA TRP A 104 20.88 10.30 32.00
C TRP A 104 19.54 9.62 32.36
N VAL A 105 18.73 9.34 31.35
CA VAL A 105 17.45 8.63 31.48
C VAL A 105 17.68 7.19 31.99
N GLY A 106 17.04 6.84 33.11
CA GLY A 106 17.21 5.51 33.73
C GLY A 106 18.52 5.32 34.50
N PHE A 107 19.20 6.40 34.91
CA PHE A 107 20.49 6.30 35.63
C PHE A 107 20.45 5.42 36.90
N ASP A 108 19.33 5.43 37.63
CA ASP A 108 19.14 4.62 38.83
C ASP A 108 18.99 3.12 38.55
N GLN A 109 18.75 2.75 37.29
CA GLN A 109 18.63 1.37 36.81
C GLN A 109 19.99 0.80 36.33
N LEU A 110 21.04 1.63 36.25
CA LEU A 110 22.35 1.18 35.80
C LEU A 110 22.98 0.19 36.80
N PRO A 111 23.49 -0.98 36.34
CA PRO A 111 24.19 -1.94 37.20
C PRO A 111 25.41 -1.33 37.92
N ASN A 112 26.08 -0.38 37.25
CA ASN A 112 27.17 0.41 37.81
C ASN A 112 26.96 1.88 37.37
N PRO A 113 26.90 2.85 38.30
CA PRO A 113 26.71 4.25 37.96
C PRO A 113 27.75 4.75 36.94
N TYR A 114 27.30 5.53 35.96
CA TYR A 114 28.11 6.09 34.86
C TYR A 114 28.71 5.08 33.87
N ILE A 115 28.45 3.78 34.00
CA ILE A 115 28.97 2.78 33.07
C ILE A 115 27.96 2.49 31.96
N ILE A 116 28.38 2.70 30.71
CA ILE A 116 27.70 2.19 29.51
C ILE A 116 28.38 0.89 29.08
N SER A 117 27.61 -0.20 29.02
CA SER A 117 28.13 -1.51 28.62
C SER A 117 28.47 -1.56 27.13
N ALA A 118 29.35 -2.48 26.75
CA ALA A 118 29.68 -2.74 25.34
C ALA A 118 28.40 -3.08 24.53
N GLY A 119 28.18 -2.39 23.42
CA GLY A 119 27.02 -2.55 22.53
C GLY A 119 25.72 -1.92 23.04
N SER A 120 25.73 -1.23 24.18
CA SER A 120 24.53 -0.61 24.77
C SER A 120 24.39 0.88 24.41
N TYR A 121 23.17 1.39 24.53
CA TYR A 121 22.79 2.78 24.29
C TYR A 121 22.51 3.52 25.61
N ALA A 122 22.62 4.84 25.59
CA ALA A 122 22.32 5.72 26.71
C ALA A 122 21.67 7.02 26.21
N VAL A 123 20.49 7.34 26.73
CA VAL A 123 19.78 8.58 26.41
C VAL A 123 20.10 9.65 27.44
N ILE A 124 20.66 10.77 26.98
CA ILE A 124 21.00 11.95 27.79
C ILE A 124 20.02 13.05 27.42
N ALA A 125 19.13 13.41 28.34
CA ALA A 125 18.02 14.32 28.11
C ALA A 125 18.14 15.61 28.93
N GLU A 126 17.52 16.67 28.42
CA GLU A 126 17.54 17.98 29.06
C GLU A 126 16.89 17.97 30.45
N ASN A 127 15.77 17.25 30.62
CA ASN A 127 15.13 16.97 31.91
C ASN A 127 15.03 18.19 32.85
N GLU A 128 14.63 19.33 32.30
CA GLU A 128 14.49 20.62 33.00
C GLU A 128 15.79 21.16 33.65
N VAL A 129 16.96 20.65 33.29
CA VAL A 129 18.26 21.07 33.85
C VAL A 129 18.68 22.46 33.33
N GLY A 130 18.29 22.81 32.11
CA GLY A 130 18.46 24.14 31.54
C GLY A 130 19.74 24.35 30.74
N THR A 131 20.48 23.28 30.43
CA THR A 131 21.87 23.32 29.97
C THR A 131 22.12 22.64 28.62
N LEU A 132 21.22 21.78 28.14
CA LEU A 132 21.17 21.31 26.76
C LEU A 132 20.42 22.36 25.93
N ARG A 133 21.06 22.81 24.84
CA ARG A 133 20.57 23.90 23.99
C ARG A 133 20.79 23.50 22.54
N LEU A 134 20.03 22.53 22.06
CA LEU A 134 20.07 22.18 20.65
C LEU A 134 19.34 23.25 19.83
N ASN A 135 19.85 23.54 18.64
CA ASN A 135 19.30 24.57 17.76
C ASN A 135 18.52 23.96 16.61
N ASN A 136 17.22 24.25 16.56
CA ASN A 136 16.27 23.74 15.57
C ASN A 136 16.62 24.20 14.14
N ALA A 137 17.39 25.29 13.97
CA ALA A 137 17.83 25.77 12.65
C ALA A 137 19.15 25.12 12.16
N GLY A 138 19.70 24.17 12.92
CA GLY A 138 20.98 23.52 12.68
C GLY A 138 21.93 23.66 13.86
N GLU A 139 22.53 22.53 14.25
CA GLU A 139 23.35 22.39 15.45
C GLU A 139 24.77 21.94 15.11
N THR A 140 25.71 22.23 16.01
CA THR A 140 27.00 21.55 16.11
C THR A 140 27.25 21.17 17.56
N LEU A 141 27.16 19.87 17.85
CA LEU A 141 27.27 19.31 19.20
C LEU A 141 28.60 18.55 19.37
N TYR A 142 29.27 18.77 20.50
CA TYR A 142 30.52 18.10 20.86
C TYR A 142 30.30 17.18 22.07
N LEU A 143 30.57 15.89 21.90
CA LEU A 143 30.75 14.95 23.02
C LEU A 143 32.19 15.08 23.55
N LYS A 144 32.36 15.38 24.84
CA LYS A 144 33.69 15.53 25.46
C LYS A 144 33.89 14.57 26.62
N ASP A 145 35.09 14.01 26.71
CA ASP A 145 35.50 13.17 27.82
C ASP A 145 35.87 13.97 29.08
N ALA A 146 36.16 13.26 30.18
CA ALA A 146 36.56 13.85 31.46
C ALA A 146 37.84 14.73 31.41
N SER A 147 38.65 14.64 30.35
CA SER A 147 39.81 15.49 30.13
C SER A 147 39.50 16.77 29.33
N GLY A 148 38.27 16.88 28.82
CA GLY A 148 37.80 17.92 27.91
C GLY A 148 38.18 17.67 26.44
N ALA A 149 38.64 16.46 26.10
CA ALA A 149 38.93 16.10 24.71
C ALA A 149 37.62 15.78 23.97
N ILE A 150 37.48 16.29 22.73
CA ILE A 150 36.32 16.01 21.88
C ILE A 150 36.43 14.57 21.37
N ILE A 151 35.42 13.76 21.68
CA ILE A 151 35.29 12.36 21.29
C ILE A 151 34.48 12.23 19.99
N HIS A 152 33.41 13.00 19.87
CA HIS A 152 32.55 13.01 18.70
C HIS A 152 32.01 14.41 18.43
N THR A 153 31.94 14.80 17.17
CA THR A 153 31.30 16.03 16.71
C THR A 153 30.17 15.66 15.76
N VAL A 154 28.99 16.19 16.02
CA VAL A 154 27.80 16.03 15.18
C VAL A 154 27.40 17.40 14.66
N THR A 155 27.10 17.50 13.37
CA THR A 155 26.49 18.68 12.76
C THR A 155 25.13 18.32 12.16
N THR A 156 24.12 19.19 12.31
CA THR A 156 22.79 19.03 11.69
C THR A 156 22.38 20.25 10.90
N GLY A 157 21.50 20.03 9.91
CA GLY A 157 20.67 21.08 9.31
C GLY A 157 19.43 21.42 10.15
N GLU A 158 18.49 22.14 9.55
CA GLU A 158 17.19 22.44 10.15
C GLU A 158 16.48 21.16 10.61
N ALA A 159 15.93 21.15 11.82
CA ALA A 159 15.31 20.00 12.46
C ALA A 159 13.79 20.08 12.37
N SER A 160 13.19 19.01 11.86
CA SER A 160 11.74 18.82 11.82
C SER A 160 11.21 18.63 13.25
N ASN A 161 10.00 19.13 13.52
CA ASN A 161 9.41 19.01 14.86
C ASN A 161 9.05 17.55 15.15
N GLY A 162 9.43 17.05 16.33
CA GLY A 162 9.16 15.69 16.77
C GLY A 162 10.02 14.61 16.10
N VAL A 163 11.01 14.99 15.27
CA VAL A 163 11.85 14.05 14.52
C VAL A 163 13.31 14.19 14.94
N SER A 164 13.93 13.06 15.27
CA SER A 164 15.33 12.99 15.65
C SER A 164 16.24 13.08 14.43
N LYS A 165 17.52 13.31 14.68
CA LYS A 165 18.57 13.40 13.68
C LYS A 165 19.51 12.21 13.84
N ILE A 166 19.84 11.56 12.73
CA ILE A 166 20.72 10.38 12.66
C ILE A 166 21.84 10.58 11.62
N PRO A 167 22.98 9.86 11.76
CA PRO A 167 24.06 9.94 10.80
C PRO A 167 23.65 9.40 9.43
N THR A 168 24.12 10.06 8.36
CA THR A 168 24.02 9.53 7.00
C THR A 168 25.14 8.53 6.70
N ALA A 169 25.03 7.81 5.58
CA ALA A 169 26.10 6.97 5.04
C ALA A 169 27.47 7.71 4.91
N ASP A 170 27.45 9.02 4.63
CA ASP A 170 28.65 9.86 4.81
C ASP A 170 28.76 10.31 6.27
N SER A 171 29.57 9.57 7.02
CA SER A 171 29.98 9.88 8.41
C SER A 171 30.52 11.30 8.66
N SER A 172 30.84 12.07 7.61
CA SER A 172 31.32 13.45 7.70
C SER A 172 30.30 14.53 7.28
N ALA A 173 29.15 14.12 6.77
CA ALA A 173 28.05 14.99 6.40
C ALA A 173 27.20 15.44 7.60
N ASP A 174 26.35 16.42 7.36
CA ASP A 174 25.33 16.82 8.34
C ASP A 174 24.32 15.68 8.49
N TRP A 175 23.90 15.43 9.73
CA TRP A 175 22.91 14.43 10.07
C TRP A 175 21.53 14.80 9.52
N VAL A 176 20.80 13.77 9.09
CA VAL A 176 19.48 13.87 8.44
C VAL A 176 18.37 13.54 9.43
N ASP A 177 17.13 13.87 9.09
CA ASP A 177 15.97 13.41 9.84
C ASP A 177 15.93 11.88 9.83
N SER A 178 15.59 11.28 10.96
CA SER A 178 15.28 9.86 11.06
C SER A 178 13.91 9.56 10.46
N GLU A 179 13.73 8.33 9.96
CA GLU A 179 12.40 7.83 9.58
C GLU A 179 11.58 7.45 10.81
N GLU A 180 12.25 6.99 11.87
CA GLU A 180 11.66 6.66 13.16
C GLU A 180 12.59 7.14 14.30
N ASN A 181 12.00 7.66 15.37
CA ASN A 181 12.76 7.98 16.59
C ASN A 181 13.07 6.70 17.37
N THR A 182 14.35 6.37 17.57
CA THR A 182 14.80 5.11 18.17
C THR A 182 15.53 5.28 19.51
N PRO A 183 15.03 6.07 20.49
CA PRO A 183 15.78 6.36 21.69
C PRO A 183 16.05 5.10 22.54
N GLY A 184 17.32 4.77 22.71
CA GLY A 184 17.81 3.60 23.43
C GLY A 184 18.00 2.35 22.57
N ALA A 185 17.89 2.45 21.24
CA ALA A 185 17.95 1.35 20.28
C ALA A 185 18.82 1.69 19.05
N GLU A 186 18.97 0.75 18.12
CA GLU A 186 19.72 0.97 16.87
C GLU A 186 18.88 1.80 15.89
N ASN A 187 19.49 2.81 15.25
CA ASN A 187 18.81 3.67 14.29
C ASN A 187 18.35 2.90 13.05
N SER A 188 17.16 3.23 12.56
CA SER A 188 16.71 2.90 11.20
C SER A 188 17.59 3.67 10.19
N GLU A 189 18.09 3.01 9.13
CA GLU A 189 19.11 3.60 8.24
C GLU A 189 18.60 4.85 7.50
N GLY A 190 19.15 6.03 7.83
CA GLY A 190 18.86 7.28 7.13
C GLY A 190 19.55 7.34 5.77
N THR A 191 18.89 6.87 4.72
CA THR A 191 19.24 7.26 3.35
C THR A 191 18.87 8.73 3.13
N GLY A 192 19.83 9.54 2.68
CA GLY A 192 19.61 10.97 2.45
C GLY A 192 18.60 11.23 1.33
N GLY A 193 17.32 11.33 1.68
CA GLY A 193 16.22 11.71 0.79
C GLY A 193 16.00 13.22 0.74
N GLY A 194 16.91 13.94 0.08
CA GLY A 194 16.74 15.36 -0.23
C GLY A 194 15.99 15.57 -1.55
N GLY A 195 14.70 15.23 -1.57
CA GLY A 195 13.79 15.49 -2.68
C GLY A 195 12.58 14.57 -2.59
N GLY A 196 11.40 15.11 -2.29
CA GLY A 196 10.17 14.35 -2.30
C GLY A 196 9.95 13.73 -3.67
N GLU A 197 10.25 12.44 -3.78
CA GLU A 197 9.60 11.54 -4.72
C GLU A 197 8.79 10.60 -3.86
N THR A 198 7.48 10.74 -3.95
CA THR A 198 6.49 9.79 -3.46
C THR A 198 6.90 8.38 -3.87
N GLU A 199 7.14 7.47 -2.92
CA GLU A 199 7.09 6.04 -3.25
C GLU A 199 5.75 5.79 -3.94
N GLY A 200 5.78 5.23 -5.15
CA GLY A 200 4.57 4.95 -5.91
C GLY A 200 3.71 3.89 -5.22
N THR A 201 2.48 3.72 -5.70
CA THR A 201 1.64 2.59 -5.27
C THR A 201 2.35 1.26 -5.53
N PRO A 202 2.27 0.29 -4.60
CA PRO A 202 2.82 -1.05 -4.78
C PRO A 202 2.42 -1.69 -6.10
N TYR A 203 3.29 -2.52 -6.68
CA TYR A 203 3.05 -3.11 -8.00
C TYR A 203 1.84 -4.07 -8.02
N ASP A 204 1.46 -4.62 -6.86
CA ASP A 204 0.34 -5.53 -6.65
C ASP A 204 -0.95 -4.79 -6.26
N LEU A 205 -0.91 -3.46 -6.12
CA LEU A 205 -2.05 -2.64 -5.74
C LEU A 205 -2.31 -1.60 -6.83
N THR A 206 -3.57 -1.43 -7.23
CA THR A 206 -3.96 -0.43 -8.24
C THR A 206 -5.12 0.39 -7.72
N ARG A 207 -4.97 1.72 -7.66
CA ARG A 207 -6.08 2.63 -7.35
C ARG A 207 -7.01 2.72 -8.55
N VAL A 208 -8.24 2.24 -8.42
CA VAL A 208 -9.20 2.18 -9.53
C VAL A 208 -10.35 3.18 -9.41
N MET A 209 -10.62 3.68 -8.20
CA MET A 209 -11.65 4.69 -7.94
C MET A 209 -11.24 5.63 -6.82
N MET A 210 -11.70 6.88 -6.88
CA MET A 210 -11.66 7.80 -5.73
C MET A 210 -12.99 8.54 -5.59
N MET A 211 -13.54 8.54 -4.38
CA MET A 211 -14.84 9.14 -4.01
C MET A 211 -14.75 10.65 -3.81
N PRO A 212 -15.86 11.41 -3.92
CA PRO A 212 -15.86 12.82 -3.52
C PRO A 212 -15.39 13.01 -2.06
N SER A 213 -14.97 14.22 -1.74
CA SER A 213 -14.55 14.60 -0.39
C SER A 213 -15.61 14.21 0.65
N GLY A 214 -15.15 13.56 1.72
CA GLY A 214 -15.98 13.07 2.81
C GLY A 214 -16.70 11.75 2.53
N ALA A 215 -16.82 11.31 1.27
CA ALA A 215 -17.55 10.09 0.97
C ALA A 215 -16.74 8.82 1.20
N GLU A 216 -17.44 7.80 1.64
CA GLU A 216 -16.98 6.42 1.85
C GLU A 216 -17.30 5.60 0.59
N VAL A 217 -16.51 4.54 0.35
CA VAL A 217 -16.72 3.63 -0.78
C VAL A 217 -17.54 2.45 -0.28
N THR A 218 -18.81 2.36 -0.66
CA THR A 218 -19.68 1.28 -0.14
C THR A 218 -20.45 0.53 -1.21
N GLY A 219 -21.09 -0.58 -0.83
CA GLY A 219 -22.02 -1.29 -1.70
C GLY A 219 -21.39 -1.98 -2.90
N LEU A 220 -20.18 -2.54 -2.75
CA LEU A 220 -19.50 -3.27 -3.82
C LEU A 220 -20.31 -4.49 -4.26
N HIS A 221 -20.75 -4.51 -5.52
CA HIS A 221 -21.41 -5.68 -6.11
C HIS A 221 -21.10 -5.81 -7.61
N VAL A 222 -20.52 -6.93 -8.04
CA VAL A 222 -20.29 -7.22 -9.47
C VAL A 222 -21.35 -8.20 -9.96
N ASN A 223 -22.13 -7.78 -10.97
CA ASN A 223 -23.16 -8.65 -11.54
C ASN A 223 -22.60 -9.61 -12.61
N SER A 224 -23.45 -10.51 -13.11
CA SER A 224 -23.09 -11.47 -14.18
C SER A 224 -22.69 -10.86 -15.53
N LEU A 225 -22.92 -9.56 -15.73
CA LEU A 225 -22.48 -8.82 -16.93
C LEU A 225 -21.12 -8.14 -16.72
N GLY A 226 -20.55 -8.25 -15.52
CA GLY A 226 -19.32 -7.57 -15.15
C GLY A 226 -19.51 -6.11 -14.79
N ASN A 227 -20.72 -5.63 -14.51
CA ASN A 227 -20.92 -4.26 -14.04
C ASN A 227 -20.72 -4.19 -12.54
N LEU A 228 -19.89 -3.25 -12.08
CA LEU A 228 -19.61 -2.98 -10.68
C LEU A 228 -20.57 -1.90 -10.15
N PHE A 229 -21.50 -2.28 -9.30
CA PHE A 229 -22.29 -1.36 -8.47
C PHE A 229 -21.44 -0.93 -7.28
N VAL A 230 -21.50 0.36 -6.96
CA VAL A 230 -20.73 0.99 -5.89
C VAL A 230 -21.30 2.38 -5.60
N ASN A 231 -21.35 2.74 -4.32
CA ASN A 231 -21.91 3.97 -3.84
C ASN A 231 -20.84 4.97 -3.42
N ALA A 232 -21.22 6.24 -3.40
CA ALA A 232 -20.53 7.27 -2.63
C ALA A 232 -21.41 7.59 -1.42
N MET A 233 -21.02 7.07 -0.26
CA MET A 233 -21.76 7.20 0.99
C MET A 233 -21.33 8.42 1.78
N HIS A 234 -22.30 9.15 2.33
CA HIS A 234 -22.11 10.28 3.24
C HIS A 234 -21.03 11.30 2.81
N PRO A 235 -21.09 11.84 1.57
CA PRO A 235 -20.18 12.89 1.13
C PRO A 235 -20.28 14.16 1.98
N ASP A 236 -19.39 15.12 1.72
CA ASP A 236 -19.60 16.50 2.16
C ASP A 236 -20.88 17.09 1.51
N ASP A 237 -21.96 17.11 2.30
CA ASP A 237 -23.30 17.61 1.94
C ASP A 237 -23.32 19.06 1.45
N ASP A 238 -22.27 19.86 1.65
CA ASP A 238 -22.16 21.19 1.05
C ASP A 238 -21.94 21.14 -0.48
N TYR A 239 -21.47 20.01 -1.01
CA TYR A 239 -21.02 19.87 -2.40
C TYR A 239 -21.67 18.71 -3.17
N TYR A 240 -21.91 17.57 -2.53
CA TYR A 240 -22.40 16.37 -3.20
C TYR A 240 -23.52 15.69 -2.39
N ASP A 241 -24.42 15.00 -3.10
CA ASP A 241 -25.44 14.14 -2.50
C ASP A 241 -24.94 12.68 -2.51
N ALA A 242 -25.29 11.90 -1.50
CA ALA A 242 -24.97 10.48 -1.47
C ALA A 242 -25.56 9.76 -2.69
N THR A 243 -24.78 8.88 -3.30
CA THR A 243 -25.01 8.43 -4.67
C THR A 243 -24.96 6.91 -4.76
N VAL A 244 -25.99 6.31 -5.37
CA VAL A 244 -25.99 4.91 -5.80
C VAL A 244 -25.68 4.86 -7.28
N GLY A 245 -24.66 4.09 -7.67
CA GLY A 245 -24.20 4.06 -9.05
C GLY A 245 -23.59 2.74 -9.49
N VAL A 246 -23.17 2.74 -10.76
CA VAL A 246 -22.62 1.56 -11.45
C VAL A 246 -21.54 1.98 -12.45
N VAL A 247 -20.46 1.21 -12.54
CA VAL A 247 -19.41 1.39 -13.54
C VAL A 247 -19.77 0.59 -14.80
N ASN A 248 -19.87 1.30 -15.92
CA ASN A 248 -20.14 0.75 -17.25
C ASN A 248 -18.87 0.70 -18.11
N GLY A 249 -18.95 0.00 -19.25
CA GLY A 249 -17.88 -0.04 -20.26
C GLY A 249 -16.71 -1.00 -19.95
N VAL A 250 -16.74 -1.64 -18.78
CA VAL A 250 -15.75 -2.61 -18.31
C VAL A 250 -16.48 -3.86 -17.83
N ASP A 251 -15.90 -5.03 -18.11
CA ASP A 251 -16.32 -6.31 -17.55
C ASP A 251 -15.40 -6.63 -16.36
N TRP A 252 -15.86 -6.34 -15.15
CA TRP A 252 -15.10 -6.57 -13.92
C TRP A 252 -14.90 -8.05 -13.59
N ASN A 253 -15.63 -8.97 -14.23
CA ASN A 253 -15.35 -10.42 -14.14
C ASN A 253 -14.25 -10.87 -15.12
N ALA A 254 -13.80 -9.99 -16.02
CA ALA A 254 -12.81 -10.28 -17.05
C ALA A 254 -11.91 -9.07 -17.33
N LEU A 255 -11.31 -8.53 -16.28
CA LEU A 255 -10.37 -7.41 -16.36
C LEU A 255 -9.08 -7.81 -17.10
N PRO A 256 -8.42 -6.89 -17.82
CA PRO A 256 -7.10 -7.14 -18.39
C PRO A 256 -6.03 -7.35 -17.30
N ASP A 257 -4.88 -7.93 -17.67
CA ASP A 257 -3.74 -8.14 -16.76
C ASP A 257 -3.25 -6.81 -16.16
N VAL A 258 -3.28 -5.73 -16.94
CA VAL A 258 -2.91 -4.39 -16.49
C VAL A 258 -4.12 -3.47 -16.52
N VAL A 259 -4.54 -3.01 -15.35
CA VAL A 259 -5.56 -1.96 -15.17
C VAL A 259 -4.82 -0.64 -14.91
N PRO A 260 -5.16 0.46 -15.61
CA PRO A 260 -4.51 1.74 -15.36
C PRO A 260 -4.81 2.24 -13.94
N GLU A 261 -3.81 2.79 -13.27
CA GLU A 261 -3.99 3.45 -11.98
C GLU A 261 -4.64 4.84 -12.18
N LEU A 262 -5.52 5.22 -11.25
CA LEU A 262 -6.07 6.57 -11.14
C LEU A 262 -5.05 7.49 -10.45
N ASP A 263 -4.57 8.51 -11.19
CA ASP A 263 -3.62 9.49 -10.69
C ASP A 263 -4.21 10.30 -9.51
N LEU A 264 -3.45 10.43 -8.42
CA LEU A 264 -3.78 11.24 -7.24
C LEU A 264 -4.16 12.69 -7.55
N SER A 265 -3.66 13.23 -8.66
CA SER A 265 -3.99 14.59 -9.12
C SER A 265 -5.38 14.72 -9.74
N SER A 266 -6.12 13.61 -9.90
CA SER A 266 -7.48 13.62 -10.46
C SER A 266 -8.44 14.40 -9.56
N SER A 267 -8.94 15.52 -10.08
CA SER A 267 -9.78 16.44 -9.33
C SER A 267 -11.25 16.02 -9.34
N GLU A 268 -11.85 15.88 -8.16
CA GLU A 268 -13.30 15.64 -8.00
C GLU A 268 -14.15 16.73 -8.67
N TRP A 269 -13.67 17.98 -8.71
CA TRP A 269 -14.40 19.14 -9.26
C TRP A 269 -14.65 19.08 -10.76
N ASP A 270 -13.98 18.16 -11.47
CA ASP A 270 -14.17 17.97 -12.90
C ASP A 270 -15.44 17.14 -13.21
N ILE A 271 -16.02 16.50 -12.18
CA ILE A 271 -17.16 15.59 -12.29
C ILE A 271 -18.25 16.05 -11.31
N TRP A 272 -19.48 16.20 -11.79
CA TRP A 272 -20.55 16.81 -10.98
C TRP A 272 -20.95 15.99 -9.74
N HIS A 273 -20.72 14.67 -9.77
CA HIS A 273 -20.91 13.75 -8.64
C HIS A 273 -19.59 13.39 -7.93
N GLY A 274 -18.45 13.94 -8.36
CA GLY A 274 -17.13 13.77 -7.74
C GLY A 274 -16.46 12.39 -7.83
N VAL A 275 -17.21 11.31 -8.07
CA VAL A 275 -16.65 9.94 -8.26
C VAL A 275 -15.80 9.87 -9.52
N ARG A 276 -14.55 9.42 -9.38
CA ARG A 276 -13.57 9.26 -10.46
C ARG A 276 -13.18 7.79 -10.59
N VAL A 277 -13.04 7.29 -11.82
CA VAL A 277 -12.63 5.91 -12.11
C VAL A 277 -11.46 5.89 -13.08
N SER A 278 -10.53 4.94 -12.93
CA SER A 278 -9.44 4.77 -13.90
C SER A 278 -9.86 3.96 -15.13
N HIS A 279 -10.87 3.09 -14.97
CA HIS A 279 -11.34 2.18 -16.01
C HIS A 279 -12.87 2.13 -16.04
N GLY A 280 -13.46 2.43 -17.20
CA GLY A 280 -14.91 2.51 -17.38
C GLY A 280 -15.49 3.90 -17.13
N ASP A 281 -16.82 3.97 -17.07
CA ASP A 281 -17.57 5.20 -16.86
C ASP A 281 -18.57 5.01 -15.70
N TYR A 282 -18.48 5.85 -14.67
CA TYR A 282 -19.41 5.81 -13.53
C TYR A 282 -20.76 6.45 -13.91
N GLN A 283 -21.84 5.69 -13.76
CA GLN A 283 -23.21 6.13 -13.97
C GLN A 283 -23.93 6.26 -12.64
N VAL A 284 -24.50 7.45 -12.39
CA VAL A 284 -25.45 7.68 -11.30
C VAL A 284 -26.79 7.04 -11.63
N LEU A 285 -27.29 6.17 -10.75
CA LEU A 285 -28.62 5.56 -10.84
C LEU A 285 -29.65 6.38 -10.06
N VAL A 286 -29.33 6.74 -8.82
CA VAL A 286 -30.14 7.60 -7.97
C VAL A 286 -29.26 8.29 -6.93
N GLN A 287 -29.65 9.48 -6.49
CA GLN A 287 -29.04 10.16 -5.34
C GLN A 287 -30.03 10.29 -4.20
N SER A 288 -29.52 10.42 -2.97
CA SER A 288 -30.36 10.69 -1.80
C SER A 288 -31.27 11.90 -2.05
N GLY A 289 -32.55 11.77 -1.67
CA GLY A 289 -33.55 12.82 -1.87
C GLY A 289 -34.18 12.86 -3.27
N ASP A 290 -33.68 12.09 -4.25
CA ASP A 290 -34.33 11.96 -5.55
C ASP A 290 -35.74 11.38 -5.44
N GLY A 291 -36.68 11.93 -6.21
CA GLY A 291 -38.06 11.46 -6.21
C GLY A 291 -38.18 10.07 -6.85
N LEU A 292 -38.80 9.15 -6.12
CA LEU A 292 -39.05 7.78 -6.56
C LEU A 292 -40.40 7.66 -7.29
N SER A 293 -40.50 6.78 -8.30
CA SER A 293 -41.68 6.72 -9.19
C SER A 293 -42.94 6.16 -8.52
N GLU A 294 -42.77 5.36 -7.48
CA GLU A 294 -43.85 4.75 -6.70
C GLU A 294 -44.25 5.64 -5.51
N GLY A 295 -43.52 6.73 -5.26
CA GLY A 295 -43.73 7.69 -4.19
C GLY A 295 -42.55 7.77 -3.23
N GLY A 296 -42.43 8.90 -2.52
CA GLY A 296 -41.32 9.15 -1.60
C GLY A 296 -40.03 9.62 -2.30
N VAL A 297 -38.92 9.52 -1.58
CA VAL A 297 -37.58 9.88 -2.05
C VAL A 297 -36.57 8.78 -1.71
N ALA A 298 -35.49 8.66 -2.49
CA ALA A 298 -34.39 7.75 -2.18
C ALA A 298 -33.75 8.13 -0.84
N GLY A 299 -33.48 7.11 -0.01
CA GLY A 299 -33.02 7.30 1.37
C GLY A 299 -34.06 7.84 2.35
N GLY A 300 -35.32 8.03 1.92
CA GLY A 300 -36.38 8.50 2.81
C GLY A 300 -36.80 7.44 3.84
N ILE A 301 -36.79 7.79 5.12
CA ILE A 301 -37.27 6.95 6.22
C ILE A 301 -38.63 7.48 6.69
N TYR A 302 -39.65 6.63 6.68
CA TYR A 302 -41.05 6.99 6.92
C TYR A 302 -41.59 6.28 8.16
N ALA A 303 -42.28 6.99 9.05
CA ALA A 303 -42.92 6.39 10.22
C ALA A 303 -43.98 5.37 9.81
N ASP A 304 -44.06 4.25 10.53
CA ASP A 304 -45.03 3.18 10.25
C ASP A 304 -46.48 3.60 10.57
N ASP A 305 -46.66 4.41 11.61
CA ASP A 305 -47.98 4.71 12.15
C ASP A 305 -48.80 5.67 11.27
N ASP A 306 -48.17 6.69 10.68
CA ASP A 306 -48.84 7.72 9.88
C ASP A 306 -48.19 8.03 8.51
N GLY A 307 -47.04 7.42 8.21
CA GLY A 307 -46.31 7.61 6.96
C GLY A 307 -45.58 8.95 6.82
N GLU A 308 -45.38 9.69 7.93
CA GLU A 308 -44.58 10.92 7.93
C GLU A 308 -43.11 10.62 7.57
N LEU A 309 -42.52 11.45 6.71
CA LEU A 309 -41.08 11.39 6.44
C LEU A 309 -40.33 11.91 7.68
N LEU A 310 -39.61 11.02 8.35
CA LEU A 310 -38.79 11.36 9.53
C LEU A 310 -37.53 12.10 9.09
N PHE A 311 -36.75 11.50 8.20
CA PHE A 311 -35.54 12.08 7.62
C PHE A 311 -35.18 11.43 6.28
N THR A 312 -34.14 11.95 5.62
CA THR A 312 -33.57 11.38 4.40
C THR A 312 -32.11 11.03 4.68
N SER A 313 -31.77 9.75 4.56
CA SER A 313 -30.44 9.20 4.80
C SER A 313 -29.47 9.58 3.68
N GLN A 314 -28.23 9.90 4.04
CA GLN A 314 -27.10 10.08 3.11
C GLN A 314 -26.16 8.88 3.12
N LYS A 315 -26.61 7.72 3.63
CA LYS A 315 -25.73 6.58 3.88
C LYS A 315 -26.14 5.33 3.09
N PRO A 316 -26.14 5.35 1.75
CA PRO A 316 -26.41 4.17 0.95
C PRO A 316 -25.23 3.19 1.05
N ASP A 317 -25.49 1.95 1.39
CA ASP A 317 -24.44 0.95 1.67
C ASP A 317 -24.59 -0.29 0.77
N PHE A 318 -24.84 -1.49 1.31
CA PHE A 318 -24.95 -2.72 0.56
C PHE A 318 -25.85 -2.62 -0.69
N ASN A 319 -25.31 -3.03 -1.84
CA ASN A 319 -26.05 -3.20 -3.08
C ASN A 319 -26.26 -4.68 -3.42
N ALA A 320 -27.49 -5.05 -3.79
CA ALA A 320 -27.79 -6.38 -4.33
C ALA A 320 -28.58 -6.28 -5.65
N PHE A 321 -27.96 -6.70 -6.76
CA PHE A 321 -28.65 -6.78 -8.05
C PHE A 321 -29.24 -8.18 -8.29
N ILE A 322 -30.57 -8.24 -8.32
CA ILE A 322 -31.35 -9.47 -8.51
C ILE A 322 -31.93 -9.54 -9.93
N PRO A 323 -31.43 -10.45 -10.79
CA PRO A 323 -31.81 -10.49 -12.19
C PRO A 323 -33.22 -11.06 -12.39
N LEU A 324 -34.05 -10.35 -13.17
CA LEU A 324 -35.38 -10.78 -13.61
C LEU A 324 -35.36 -11.53 -14.95
N ASN A 325 -34.18 -11.68 -15.56
CA ASN A 325 -34.01 -12.44 -16.79
C ASN A 325 -32.67 -13.20 -16.79
N PRO A 326 -32.55 -14.30 -17.56
CA PRO A 326 -31.32 -15.10 -17.60
C PRO A 326 -30.10 -14.38 -18.19
N GLN A 327 -30.29 -13.23 -18.83
CA GLN A 327 -29.21 -12.44 -19.39
C GLN A 327 -28.62 -11.45 -18.38
N GLY A 328 -29.23 -11.29 -17.20
CA GLY A 328 -28.83 -10.27 -16.24
C GLY A 328 -29.10 -8.83 -16.71
N THR A 329 -29.81 -8.61 -17.82
CA THR A 329 -30.00 -7.26 -18.40
C THR A 329 -31.18 -6.49 -17.83
N ARG A 330 -31.89 -7.05 -16.86
CA ARG A 330 -33.01 -6.41 -16.16
C ARG A 330 -33.11 -7.03 -14.79
N GLY A 331 -33.25 -6.21 -13.75
CA GLY A 331 -33.23 -6.67 -12.37
C GLY A 331 -33.79 -5.65 -11.40
N TYR A 332 -33.95 -6.09 -10.15
CA TYR A 332 -34.08 -5.20 -9.01
C TYR A 332 -32.70 -4.92 -8.42
N LEU A 333 -32.38 -3.65 -8.17
CA LEU A 333 -31.24 -3.26 -7.35
C LEU A 333 -31.77 -2.87 -5.98
N TYR A 334 -31.43 -3.64 -4.96
CA TYR A 334 -31.66 -3.27 -3.57
C TYR A 334 -30.46 -2.49 -3.05
N THR A 335 -30.70 -1.42 -2.31
CA THR A 335 -29.64 -0.67 -1.62
C THR A 335 -30.06 -0.43 -0.17
N THR A 336 -29.23 -0.82 0.80
CA THR A 336 -29.45 -0.47 2.21
C THR A 336 -29.11 0.99 2.46
N TRP A 337 -29.73 1.57 3.48
CA TRP A 337 -29.48 2.91 3.96
C TRP A 337 -29.15 2.81 5.45
N GLU A 338 -27.85 2.91 5.74
CA GLU A 338 -27.20 2.64 7.01
C GLU A 338 -27.57 3.76 8.01
N SER A 339 -28.71 3.63 8.69
CA SER A 339 -29.28 4.70 9.53
C SER A 339 -30.08 4.12 10.70
N ARG A 340 -30.52 4.98 11.62
CA ARG A 340 -31.33 4.59 12.79
C ARG A 340 -32.63 5.39 12.81
N PRO A 341 -33.78 4.82 12.40
CA PRO A 341 -33.95 3.54 11.72
C PRO A 341 -33.28 3.46 10.35
N ALA A 342 -32.99 2.24 9.90
CA ALA A 342 -32.44 1.97 8.59
C ALA A 342 -33.53 1.92 7.51
N GLY A 343 -33.11 1.99 6.25
CA GLY A 343 -34.01 1.84 5.10
C GLY A 343 -33.45 0.90 4.05
N VAL A 344 -34.31 0.47 3.13
CA VAL A 344 -33.91 -0.29 1.93
C VAL A 344 -34.63 0.30 0.73
N SER A 345 -33.91 0.76 -0.29
CA SER A 345 -34.50 1.11 -1.58
C SER A 345 -34.52 -0.11 -2.49
N GLN A 346 -35.50 -0.17 -3.40
CA GLN A 346 -35.57 -1.14 -4.49
C GLN A 346 -35.79 -0.39 -5.80
N LEU A 347 -34.82 -0.46 -6.72
CA LEU A 347 -34.90 0.11 -8.06
C LEU A 347 -35.11 -0.97 -9.11
N LEU A 348 -36.07 -0.79 -10.01
CA LEU A 348 -36.18 -1.63 -11.21
C LEU A 348 -35.31 -1.03 -12.32
N ILE A 349 -34.22 -1.71 -12.67
CA ILE A 349 -33.27 -1.22 -13.68
C ILE A 349 -33.17 -2.16 -14.89
N GLN A 350 -32.83 -1.60 -16.06
CA GLN A 350 -32.67 -2.36 -17.29
C GLN A 350 -31.49 -1.86 -18.14
N TRP A 351 -30.61 -2.76 -18.55
CA TRP A 351 -29.52 -2.46 -19.47
C TRP A 351 -30.03 -2.02 -20.84
N ASN A 352 -29.55 -0.87 -21.30
CA ASN A 352 -29.83 -0.29 -22.60
C ASN A 352 -28.60 -0.39 -23.50
N SER A 353 -28.57 -1.42 -24.34
CA SER A 353 -27.43 -1.68 -25.24
C SER A 353 -27.21 -0.61 -26.33
N ALA A 354 -28.09 0.39 -26.47
CA ALA A 354 -27.92 1.47 -27.43
C ALA A 354 -27.19 2.67 -26.84
N SER A 355 -27.36 2.93 -25.54
CA SER A 355 -26.63 3.94 -24.78
C SER A 355 -25.45 3.36 -24.01
N GLU A 356 -25.39 2.03 -23.81
CA GLU A 356 -24.41 1.36 -22.94
C GLU A 356 -24.54 1.82 -21.47
N GLU A 357 -25.78 2.05 -21.04
CA GLU A 357 -26.15 2.52 -19.70
C GLU A 357 -27.35 1.74 -19.16
N TRP A 358 -27.60 1.84 -17.85
CA TRP A 358 -28.77 1.30 -17.17
C TRP A 358 -29.93 2.31 -17.12
N ASP A 359 -31.09 1.96 -17.65
CA ASP A 359 -32.32 2.73 -17.49
C ASP A 359 -32.96 2.41 -16.12
N VAL A 360 -33.24 3.44 -15.30
CA VAL A 360 -34.07 3.31 -14.09
C VAL A 360 -35.55 3.40 -14.48
N LEU A 361 -36.28 2.30 -14.32
CA LEU A 361 -37.66 2.14 -14.78
C LEU A 361 -38.71 2.29 -13.66
N GLY A 362 -38.29 2.08 -12.41
CA GLY A 362 -39.13 2.07 -11.21
C GLY A 362 -38.27 2.20 -9.96
N GLY A 363 -38.83 2.64 -8.84
CA GLY A 363 -38.12 2.81 -7.58
C GLY A 363 -39.03 3.08 -6.38
N LEU A 364 -38.76 2.44 -5.24
CA LEU A 364 -39.48 2.66 -3.98
C LEU A 364 -38.59 2.42 -2.76
N MET A 365 -38.97 2.94 -1.60
CA MET A 365 -38.44 2.53 -0.29
C MET A 365 -39.29 1.39 0.27
N GLN A 366 -38.65 0.33 0.73
CA GLN A 366 -39.30 -0.87 1.27
C GLN A 366 -39.85 -0.60 2.67
N ASP A 367 -40.90 -1.34 3.02
CA ASP A 367 -41.53 -1.30 4.33
C ASP A 367 -40.90 -2.37 5.23
N LEU A 368 -40.21 -1.93 6.28
CA LEU A 368 -39.52 -2.78 7.25
C LEU A 368 -40.31 -2.95 8.56
N SER A 369 -41.54 -2.42 8.65
CA SER A 369 -42.36 -2.52 9.87
C SER A 369 -42.65 -3.97 10.28
N GLY A 370 -42.70 -4.88 9.31
CA GLY A 370 -42.92 -6.31 9.53
C GLY A 370 -41.83 -7.02 10.34
N ILE A 371 -40.63 -6.42 10.45
CA ILE A 371 -39.50 -6.94 11.23
C ILE A 371 -39.12 -5.98 12.39
N ASN A 372 -40.06 -5.15 12.84
CA ASN A 372 -39.85 -4.09 13.83
C ASN A 372 -38.82 -3.03 13.37
N GLY A 373 -38.73 -2.77 12.05
CA GLY A 373 -37.75 -1.85 11.48
C GLY A 373 -36.35 -2.45 11.36
N GLY A 374 -35.45 -1.72 10.70
CA GLY A 374 -34.04 -2.06 10.60
C GLY A 374 -33.16 -1.13 11.44
N TRP A 375 -32.03 -1.64 11.90
CA TRP A 375 -31.03 -0.88 12.64
C TRP A 375 -29.69 -0.89 11.91
N VAL A 376 -29.24 0.26 11.39
CA VAL A 376 -27.90 0.43 10.81
C VAL A 376 -27.59 -0.68 9.79
N LEU A 377 -28.37 -0.74 8.72
CA LEU A 377 -28.16 -1.75 7.69
C LEU A 377 -26.89 -1.42 6.89
N CYS A 378 -25.76 -2.02 7.28
CA CYS A 378 -24.43 -1.79 6.72
C CYS A 378 -24.23 -2.59 5.42
N PHE A 379 -23.15 -3.36 5.33
CA PHE A 379 -22.83 -4.22 4.20
C PHE A 379 -23.72 -5.48 4.14
N GLY A 380 -23.37 -6.41 3.25
CA GLY A 380 -24.16 -7.60 3.01
C GLY A 380 -23.58 -8.51 1.94
N THR A 381 -24.26 -9.62 1.67
CA THR A 381 -23.93 -10.54 0.58
C THR A 381 -25.18 -11.08 -0.10
N ILE A 382 -25.00 -11.86 -1.17
CA ILE A 382 -26.08 -12.65 -1.77
C ILE A 382 -25.80 -14.12 -1.49
N SER A 383 -26.76 -14.81 -0.89
CA SER A 383 -26.66 -16.23 -0.60
C SER A 383 -26.49 -17.07 -1.87
N PRO A 384 -25.96 -18.31 -1.79
CA PRO A 384 -25.87 -19.20 -2.95
C PRO A 384 -27.21 -19.54 -3.62
N TRP A 385 -28.35 -19.31 -2.95
CA TRP A 385 -29.69 -19.47 -3.51
C TRP A 385 -30.29 -18.18 -4.07
N GLY A 386 -29.57 -17.07 -4.01
CA GLY A 386 -29.90 -15.82 -4.71
C GLY A 386 -30.65 -14.79 -3.87
N ASN A 387 -30.69 -14.97 -2.54
CA ASN A 387 -31.34 -14.02 -1.64
C ASN A 387 -30.30 -13.05 -1.05
N PRO A 388 -30.56 -11.73 -1.09
CA PRO A 388 -29.77 -10.75 -0.35
C PRO A 388 -29.80 -11.01 1.17
N LEU A 389 -28.65 -10.89 1.81
CA LEU A 389 -28.46 -10.90 3.26
C LEU A 389 -27.93 -9.53 3.68
N LEU A 390 -28.74 -8.78 4.42
CA LEU A 390 -28.43 -7.45 4.94
C LEU A 390 -27.97 -7.59 6.40
N SER A 391 -27.12 -6.67 6.87
CA SER A 391 -26.54 -6.79 8.20
C SER A 391 -26.91 -5.61 9.07
N GLU A 392 -27.47 -5.88 10.25
CA GLU A 392 -27.63 -4.84 11.28
C GLU A 392 -26.33 -4.69 12.09
N GLU A 393 -25.75 -3.49 11.98
CA GLU A 393 -24.46 -3.11 12.55
C GLU A 393 -24.66 -2.14 13.74
N LEU A 394 -23.60 -1.74 14.42
CA LEU A 394 -23.58 -0.95 15.66
C LEU A 394 -24.74 -1.30 16.61
N TYR A 395 -24.90 -2.61 16.87
CA TYR A 395 -25.88 -3.11 17.82
C TYR A 395 -25.55 -2.60 19.24
N PHE A 396 -26.57 -2.50 20.08
CA PHE A 396 -26.37 -1.94 21.43
C PHE A 396 -25.75 -3.00 22.36
N SER A 397 -24.43 -2.94 22.51
CA SER A 397 -23.59 -3.90 23.24
C SER A 397 -23.85 -3.92 24.77
N ASP A 398 -24.20 -2.77 25.36
CA ASP A 398 -24.53 -2.65 26.79
C ASP A 398 -26.04 -2.64 27.04
N THR A 399 -26.76 -3.71 26.69
CA THR A 399 -28.24 -3.81 26.80
C THR A 399 -28.84 -3.30 28.11
N GLU A 400 -28.11 -3.40 29.24
CA GLU A 400 -28.48 -2.80 30.53
C GLU A 400 -28.85 -1.30 30.48
N ASN A 401 -28.27 -0.56 29.54
CA ASN A 401 -28.45 0.88 29.39
C ASN A 401 -29.54 1.25 28.38
N TRP A 402 -30.16 0.29 27.67
CA TRP A 402 -31.08 0.58 26.57
C TRP A 402 -32.26 1.43 27.04
N ASN A 403 -32.87 1.03 28.15
CA ASN A 403 -34.00 1.74 28.75
C ASN A 403 -33.60 2.87 29.72
N ASP A 404 -32.30 3.20 29.86
CA ASP A 404 -31.86 4.34 30.66
C ASP A 404 -32.13 5.65 29.90
N PRO A 405 -33.08 6.49 30.33
CA PRO A 405 -33.36 7.77 29.67
C PRO A 405 -32.22 8.80 29.80
N SER A 406 -31.17 8.50 30.57
CA SER A 406 -29.96 9.30 30.74
C SER A 406 -28.75 8.79 29.96
N TYR A 407 -28.88 7.66 29.25
CA TYR A 407 -27.82 7.16 28.38
C TYR A 407 -27.50 8.17 27.26
N GLN A 408 -26.23 8.30 26.92
CA GLN A 408 -25.75 9.37 26.05
C GLN A 408 -26.28 9.29 24.60
N TYR A 409 -26.60 8.08 24.12
CA TYR A 409 -27.18 7.84 22.80
C TYR A 409 -28.67 7.47 22.85
N HIS A 410 -29.37 7.84 23.94
CA HIS A 410 -30.79 7.52 24.10
C HIS A 410 -31.71 8.12 23.00
N SER A 411 -31.20 9.07 22.20
CA SER A 411 -31.90 9.63 21.04
C SER A 411 -32.27 8.58 20.00
N ASP A 412 -31.44 7.56 19.83
CA ASP A 412 -31.57 6.61 18.73
C ASP A 412 -32.76 5.67 18.98
N GLN A 413 -32.96 5.25 20.24
CA GLN A 413 -34.16 4.52 20.66
C GLN A 413 -35.42 5.39 20.56
N GLN A 414 -35.30 6.71 20.73
CA GLN A 414 -36.44 7.63 20.58
C GLN A 414 -36.84 7.77 19.10
N GLU A 415 -35.88 7.89 18.20
CA GLU A 415 -36.13 7.99 16.77
C GLU A 415 -36.73 6.70 16.21
N LEU A 416 -36.26 5.54 16.69
CA LEU A 416 -36.88 4.26 16.39
C LEU A 416 -38.26 4.09 17.01
N ALA A 417 -38.47 4.60 18.23
CA ALA A 417 -39.80 4.61 18.84
C ALA A 417 -40.79 5.50 18.09
N ASP A 418 -40.32 6.61 17.51
CA ASP A 418 -41.12 7.48 16.64
C ASP A 418 -41.45 6.78 15.31
N TYR A 419 -40.53 5.97 14.76
CA TYR A 419 -40.79 5.13 13.60
C TYR A 419 -41.85 4.04 13.88
N LEU A 420 -41.74 3.31 14.99
CA LEU A 420 -42.62 2.19 15.34
C LEU A 420 -43.94 2.61 16.00
N GLY A 421 -43.99 3.79 16.61
CA GLY A 421 -45.09 4.23 17.47
C GLY A 421 -45.11 3.60 18.88
N TYR A 422 -44.09 2.82 19.25
CA TYR A 422 -43.90 2.26 20.59
C TYR A 422 -42.40 2.12 20.91
N TYR A 423 -42.06 1.95 22.19
CA TYR A 423 -40.66 1.86 22.60
C TYR A 423 -40.05 0.50 22.20
N PRO A 424 -38.91 0.47 21.48
CA PRO A 424 -38.35 -0.76 20.90
C PRO A 424 -37.70 -1.68 21.94
N ASN A 425 -37.74 -3.00 21.69
CA ASN A 425 -37.00 -4.03 22.42
C ASN A 425 -35.59 -4.15 21.84
N PRO A 426 -34.48 -4.05 22.63
CA PRO A 426 -33.13 -4.11 22.08
C PRO A 426 -32.81 -5.44 21.38
N TYR A 427 -33.44 -6.53 21.79
CA TYR A 427 -33.20 -7.86 21.24
C TYR A 427 -33.84 -8.08 19.87
N ASP A 428 -34.66 -7.14 19.39
CA ASP A 428 -35.15 -7.15 18.01
C ASP A 428 -34.06 -6.80 17.00
N TYR A 429 -32.89 -6.27 17.40
CA TYR A 429 -31.88 -5.73 16.47
C TYR A 429 -30.49 -6.35 16.66
N GLY A 430 -29.65 -6.26 15.63
CA GLY A 430 -28.30 -6.83 15.59
C GLY A 430 -28.27 -8.18 14.89
N TRP A 431 -29.08 -8.35 13.86
CA TRP A 431 -29.28 -9.61 13.14
C TRP A 431 -28.96 -9.47 11.64
N ILE A 432 -28.71 -10.61 11.00
CA ILE A 432 -28.77 -10.72 9.55
C ILE A 432 -30.23 -10.75 9.11
N VAL A 433 -30.59 -9.96 8.10
CA VAL A 433 -31.92 -9.90 7.49
C VAL A 433 -31.86 -10.47 6.09
N GLU A 434 -32.60 -11.53 5.82
CA GLU A 434 -32.72 -12.10 4.48
C GLU A 434 -33.89 -11.46 3.72
N ILE A 435 -33.67 -11.08 2.45
CA ILE A 435 -34.75 -10.67 1.54
C ILE A 435 -35.26 -11.90 0.78
N GLU A 436 -36.43 -12.39 1.17
CA GLU A 436 -37.14 -13.46 0.48
C GLU A 436 -37.96 -12.96 -0.71
N ASP A 437 -38.18 -13.84 -1.70
CA ASP A 437 -38.81 -13.53 -2.98
C ASP A 437 -38.25 -12.22 -3.63
N PRO A 438 -36.91 -12.05 -3.72
CA PRO A 438 -36.29 -10.77 -4.08
C PRO A 438 -36.41 -10.44 -5.58
N ASP A 439 -36.94 -11.35 -6.39
CA ASP A 439 -37.25 -11.13 -7.81
C ASP A 439 -38.68 -10.57 -8.02
N THR A 440 -39.32 -10.11 -6.95
CA THR A 440 -40.68 -9.57 -6.95
C THR A 440 -40.74 -8.09 -6.49
N PRO A 441 -41.79 -7.34 -6.86
CA PRO A 441 -41.97 -5.96 -6.37
C PRO A 441 -42.40 -5.88 -4.90
N THR A 442 -42.65 -7.00 -4.24
CA THR A 442 -43.12 -7.06 -2.85
C THR A 442 -42.40 -8.22 -2.14
N PRO A 443 -41.08 -8.09 -1.92
CA PRO A 443 -40.32 -9.08 -1.17
C PRO A 443 -40.77 -9.13 0.29
N THR A 444 -40.35 -10.17 1.00
CA THR A 444 -40.42 -10.23 2.47
C THR A 444 -39.04 -10.13 3.08
N PHE A 445 -38.99 -9.75 4.35
CA PHE A 445 -37.76 -9.58 5.12
C PHE A 445 -37.86 -10.49 6.33
N ASP A 446 -36.86 -11.32 6.56
CA ASP A 446 -36.86 -12.31 7.63
C ASP A 446 -35.53 -12.25 8.39
N LYS A 447 -35.58 -12.07 9.71
CA LYS A 447 -34.39 -12.02 10.58
C LYS A 447 -33.89 -13.43 10.83
N GLN A 448 -32.63 -13.68 10.50
CA GLN A 448 -31.96 -14.97 10.64
C GLN A 448 -31.31 -15.05 12.04
N LEU A 449 -32.14 -15.26 13.06
CA LEU A 449 -31.75 -15.12 14.47
C LEU A 449 -30.71 -16.15 14.92
N SER A 450 -30.67 -17.32 14.28
CA SER A 450 -29.75 -18.39 14.68
C SER A 450 -28.28 -18.10 14.36
N LEU A 451 -27.98 -17.03 13.60
CA LEU A 451 -26.61 -16.56 13.36
C LEU A 451 -26.03 -15.74 14.52
N GLY A 452 -26.82 -15.46 15.56
CA GLY A 452 -26.38 -14.71 16.75
C GLY A 452 -26.51 -13.20 16.60
N ARG A 453 -26.45 -12.50 17.75
CA ARG A 453 -26.72 -11.06 17.85
C ARG A 453 -25.47 -10.28 18.21
N PHE A 454 -25.01 -9.43 17.29
CA PHE A 454 -23.84 -8.57 17.43
C PHE A 454 -23.81 -7.48 16.32
N SER A 455 -22.69 -6.77 16.16
CA SER A 455 -22.54 -5.71 15.16
C SER A 455 -22.17 -6.33 13.82
N HIS A 456 -23.13 -6.90 13.11
CA HIS A 456 -22.81 -7.61 11.87
C HIS A 456 -22.40 -6.62 10.79
N GLU A 457 -21.19 -6.80 10.26
CA GLU A 457 -20.81 -6.12 9.02
C GLU A 457 -21.36 -6.88 7.81
N ASN A 458 -21.02 -8.18 7.68
CA ASN A 458 -21.72 -9.07 6.77
C ASN A 458 -21.67 -10.56 7.14
N ALA A 459 -22.55 -11.32 6.47
CA ALA A 459 -22.59 -12.77 6.51
C ALA A 459 -22.17 -13.37 5.17
N GLN A 460 -21.08 -14.15 5.15
CA GLN A 460 -20.63 -14.87 3.96
C GLN A 460 -21.04 -16.34 4.03
N VAL A 461 -22.08 -16.71 3.29
CA VAL A 461 -22.52 -18.11 3.15
C VAL A 461 -21.63 -18.84 2.14
N MET A 462 -21.07 -19.99 2.54
CA MET A 462 -20.19 -20.80 1.71
C MET A 462 -20.98 -21.69 0.73
N PRO A 463 -20.35 -22.20 -0.35
CA PRO A 463 -21.04 -22.99 -1.38
C PRO A 463 -21.67 -24.32 -0.92
N ASP A 464 -21.35 -24.83 0.27
CA ASP A 464 -22.09 -25.94 0.89
C ASP A 464 -23.49 -25.55 1.38
N GLN A 465 -23.82 -24.26 1.33
CA GLN A 465 -25.07 -23.66 1.78
C GLN A 465 -25.33 -23.88 3.27
N ARG A 466 -24.27 -24.11 4.06
CA ARG A 466 -24.36 -24.41 5.48
C ARG A 466 -23.41 -23.57 6.32
N THR A 467 -22.17 -23.48 5.88
CA THR A 467 -21.13 -22.77 6.62
C THR A 467 -21.26 -21.29 6.33
N VAL A 468 -21.30 -20.47 7.37
CA VAL A 468 -21.41 -19.01 7.27
C VAL A 468 -20.33 -18.37 8.13
N TYR A 469 -19.56 -17.45 7.56
CA TYR A 469 -18.63 -16.60 8.30
C TYR A 469 -19.26 -15.25 8.55
N LEU A 470 -19.08 -14.72 9.76
CA LEU A 470 -19.72 -13.50 10.24
C LEU A 470 -18.68 -12.62 10.90
N SER A 471 -18.52 -11.40 10.37
CA SER A 471 -17.66 -10.37 10.94
C SER A 471 -18.43 -9.43 11.87
N ASP A 472 -17.69 -8.80 12.78
CA ASP A 472 -18.25 -8.09 13.94
C ASP A 472 -17.57 -6.72 14.11
N ASP A 473 -18.21 -5.66 13.61
CA ASP A 473 -17.64 -4.31 13.56
C ASP A 473 -17.92 -3.49 14.85
N GLU A 474 -16.98 -3.53 15.79
CA GLU A 474 -16.90 -2.62 16.94
C GLU A 474 -15.50 -2.74 17.57
N TYR A 475 -15.35 -2.48 18.86
CA TYR A 475 -14.11 -2.74 19.60
C TYR A 475 -14.29 -3.91 20.57
N GLY A 476 -13.28 -4.76 20.73
CA GLY A 476 -13.34 -5.95 21.58
C GLY A 476 -14.35 -6.98 21.06
N THR A 477 -14.27 -7.28 19.76
CA THR A 477 -15.25 -8.09 19.03
C THR A 477 -14.77 -9.52 18.74
N VAL A 478 -15.68 -10.34 18.21
CA VAL A 478 -15.48 -11.78 18.03
C VAL A 478 -15.73 -12.16 16.58
N LEU A 479 -14.85 -12.97 15.98
CA LEU A 479 -15.11 -13.60 14.68
C LEU A 479 -16.02 -14.82 14.88
N PHE A 480 -17.18 -14.86 14.22
CA PHE A 480 -18.14 -15.95 14.35
C PHE A 480 -18.19 -16.86 13.11
N LYS A 481 -18.61 -18.10 13.34
CA LYS A 481 -18.97 -19.07 12.30
C LYS A 481 -20.30 -19.72 12.67
N PHE A 482 -21.20 -19.83 11.71
CA PHE A 482 -22.45 -20.57 11.87
C PHE A 482 -22.47 -21.78 10.93
N MET A 483 -23.07 -22.87 11.39
CA MET A 483 -23.30 -24.07 10.60
C MET A 483 -24.78 -24.45 10.61
N ALA A 484 -25.44 -24.28 9.47
CA ALA A 484 -26.85 -24.61 9.31
C ALA A 484 -27.12 -26.12 9.36
N ASP A 485 -28.23 -26.52 9.98
CA ASP A 485 -28.69 -27.91 10.02
C ASP A 485 -29.07 -28.41 8.62
N THR A 486 -29.70 -27.55 7.82
CA THR A 486 -30.19 -27.86 6.48
C THR A 486 -29.50 -26.95 5.45
N PRO A 487 -28.90 -27.49 4.36
CA PRO A 487 -28.33 -26.63 3.32
C PRO A 487 -29.40 -25.73 2.71
N GLY A 488 -29.12 -24.43 2.63
CA GLY A 488 -30.01 -23.44 2.02
C GLY A 488 -31.11 -22.92 2.94
N ASP A 489 -30.97 -23.14 4.25
CA ASP A 489 -31.95 -22.77 5.27
C ASP A 489 -31.18 -22.38 6.53
N LEU A 490 -31.18 -21.09 6.84
CA LEU A 490 -30.43 -20.50 7.95
C LEU A 490 -31.27 -20.41 9.24
N GLU A 491 -32.50 -20.93 9.29
CA GLU A 491 -33.39 -20.79 10.45
C GLU A 491 -32.97 -21.66 11.65
N SER A 492 -32.00 -22.56 11.48
CA SER A 492 -31.51 -23.44 12.56
C SER A 492 -30.12 -23.99 12.32
N GLY A 493 -29.33 -24.10 13.38
CA GLY A 493 -27.97 -24.61 13.30
C GLY A 493 -27.18 -24.44 14.60
N VAL A 494 -25.87 -24.34 14.46
CA VAL A 494 -24.92 -24.22 15.57
C VAL A 494 -24.06 -22.97 15.36
N LEU A 495 -23.98 -22.12 16.38
CA LEU A 495 -23.13 -20.92 16.40
C LEU A 495 -21.79 -21.22 17.08
N TYR A 496 -20.71 -20.76 16.47
CA TYR A 496 -19.34 -20.90 16.93
C TYR A 496 -18.65 -19.53 16.99
N ALA A 497 -17.67 -19.40 17.87
CA ALA A 497 -16.77 -18.25 17.96
C ALA A 497 -15.31 -18.70 17.78
N ALA A 498 -14.50 -17.87 17.14
CA ALA A 498 -13.08 -18.14 16.94
C ALA A 498 -12.29 -17.93 18.23
N ARG A 499 -11.41 -18.88 18.58
CA ARG A 499 -10.25 -18.65 19.44
C ARG A 499 -9.00 -18.73 18.60
N VAL A 500 -8.13 -17.73 18.70
CA VAL A 500 -6.92 -17.68 17.88
C VAL A 500 -5.63 -17.91 18.66
N THR A 501 -4.57 -18.22 17.93
CA THR A 501 -3.21 -18.26 18.46
C THR A 501 -2.31 -17.52 17.49
N GLN A 502 -1.76 -16.38 17.94
CA GLN A 502 -0.86 -15.55 17.14
C GLN A 502 0.48 -16.25 16.87
N ASP A 503 1.00 -16.04 15.66
CA ASP A 503 2.38 -16.40 15.30
C ASP A 503 3.43 -15.67 16.15
N SER A 504 4.69 -16.10 16.03
CA SER A 504 5.80 -15.32 16.57
C SER A 504 5.97 -13.99 15.81
N GLY A 505 5.94 -12.88 16.54
CA GLY A 505 6.09 -11.55 15.96
C GLY A 505 4.98 -10.63 16.48
N SER A 506 5.10 -9.35 16.17
CA SER A 506 4.04 -8.37 16.45
C SER A 506 3.71 -7.53 15.22
N ASN A 507 4.46 -7.60 14.13
CA ASN A 507 4.20 -6.77 12.95
C ASN A 507 2.95 -7.29 12.21
N PRO A 508 1.85 -6.50 12.12
CA PRO A 508 0.61 -6.90 11.46
C PRO A 508 0.83 -7.35 10.01
N ALA A 509 1.78 -6.78 9.29
CA ALA A 509 2.05 -7.11 7.89
C ALA A 509 2.59 -8.53 7.68
N THR A 510 3.02 -9.23 8.75
CA THR A 510 3.68 -10.55 8.64
C THR A 510 3.22 -11.57 9.67
N THR A 511 2.38 -11.17 10.63
CA THR A 511 1.95 -12.01 11.75
C THR A 511 0.54 -12.52 11.48
N GLY A 512 0.37 -13.85 11.33
CA GLY A 512 -0.92 -14.49 11.18
C GLY A 512 -1.39 -15.19 12.46
N PHE A 513 -2.48 -15.95 12.32
CA PHE A 513 -3.15 -16.62 13.43
C PHE A 513 -3.64 -18.02 13.06
N ASP A 514 -3.40 -18.99 13.94
CA ASP A 514 -4.10 -20.28 13.89
C ASP A 514 -5.48 -20.14 14.55
N VAL A 515 -6.51 -20.81 14.00
CA VAL A 515 -7.91 -20.69 14.44
C VAL A 515 -8.44 -22.01 14.99
N VAL A 516 -9.13 -21.93 16.13
CA VAL A 516 -9.94 -23.01 16.71
C VAL A 516 -11.36 -22.49 16.95
N TRP A 517 -12.36 -23.18 16.38
CA TRP A 517 -13.77 -22.83 16.57
C TRP A 517 -14.32 -23.42 17.87
N VAL A 518 -14.83 -22.55 18.74
CA VAL A 518 -15.49 -22.88 20.01
C VAL A 518 -17.00 -22.87 19.79
N GLU A 519 -17.67 -23.99 20.07
CA GLU A 519 -19.13 -24.09 19.99
C GLU A 519 -19.78 -23.27 21.11
N LEU A 520 -20.70 -22.36 20.77
CA LEU A 520 -21.51 -21.63 21.74
C LEU A 520 -22.76 -22.43 22.10
N ALA A 521 -23.67 -22.60 21.14
CA ALA A 521 -24.92 -23.32 21.31
C ALA A 521 -25.58 -23.65 19.95
N SER A 522 -26.65 -24.44 20.00
CA SER A 522 -27.52 -24.74 18.86
C SER A 522 -28.96 -24.35 19.15
N SER A 523 -29.62 -23.69 18.21
CA SER A 523 -31.02 -23.25 18.34
C SER A 523 -31.67 -23.07 16.97
N SER A 524 -32.89 -22.51 16.98
CA SER A 524 -33.65 -22.13 15.79
C SER A 524 -34.27 -20.76 15.97
N ASP A 525 -34.53 -20.05 14.88
CA ASP A 525 -35.13 -18.72 14.88
C ASP A 525 -36.43 -18.69 15.69
N SER A 526 -37.32 -19.66 15.47
CA SER A 526 -38.58 -19.76 16.21
C SER A 526 -38.44 -19.86 17.75
N GLN A 527 -37.32 -20.40 18.23
CA GLN A 527 -37.04 -20.52 19.66
C GLN A 527 -36.37 -19.25 20.19
N ILE A 528 -35.53 -18.61 19.38
CA ILE A 528 -34.86 -17.35 19.73
C ILE A 528 -35.88 -16.20 19.75
N GLU A 529 -36.75 -16.11 18.75
CA GLU A 529 -37.89 -15.19 18.72
C GLU A 529 -38.75 -15.32 19.99
N ALA A 530 -39.04 -16.56 20.43
CA ALA A 530 -39.79 -16.79 21.65
C ALA A 530 -39.07 -16.32 22.93
N TRP A 531 -37.73 -16.23 22.91
CA TRP A 531 -36.96 -15.60 23.99
C TRP A 531 -36.98 -14.09 23.89
N ILE A 532 -36.88 -13.52 22.68
CA ILE A 532 -36.98 -12.07 22.42
C ILE A 532 -38.31 -11.53 22.95
N ASP A 533 -39.42 -12.21 22.61
CA ASP A 533 -40.79 -11.90 23.05
C ASP A 533 -40.92 -11.77 24.59
N GLU A 534 -40.06 -12.42 25.38
CA GLU A 534 -40.09 -12.34 26.85
C GLU A 534 -39.63 -10.96 27.38
N TYR A 535 -38.91 -10.19 26.57
CA TYR A 535 -38.41 -8.84 26.89
C TYR A 535 -39.29 -7.72 26.32
N ASP A 536 -40.41 -8.06 25.70
CA ASP A 536 -41.35 -7.09 25.16
C ASP A 536 -42.05 -6.26 26.24
N GLY A 537 -42.29 -4.99 25.90
CA GLY A 537 -43.01 -4.04 26.75
C GLY A 537 -42.18 -3.46 27.89
N ILE A 538 -40.87 -3.75 27.95
CA ILE A 538 -39.90 -3.03 28.77
C ILE A 538 -39.75 -1.62 28.19
N THR A 539 -39.84 -0.60 29.05
CA THR A 539 -39.74 0.80 28.66
C THR A 539 -38.81 1.57 29.59
N THR A 540 -38.57 2.85 29.27
CA THR A 540 -37.88 3.79 30.18
C THR A 540 -38.56 3.95 31.54
N SER A 541 -39.82 3.54 31.69
CA SER A 541 -40.51 3.55 32.98
C SER A 541 -40.14 2.39 33.90
N ASP A 542 -39.54 1.35 33.34
CA ASP A 542 -39.06 0.15 34.04
C ASP A 542 -37.59 0.27 34.47
N PHE A 543 -36.87 1.28 33.96
CA PHE A 543 -35.49 1.53 34.33
C PHE A 543 -35.31 1.85 35.82
N VAL A 544 -34.44 1.07 36.47
CA VAL A 544 -34.01 1.27 37.85
C VAL A 544 -32.49 1.32 37.86
N SER A 545 -31.93 2.46 38.29
CA SER A 545 -30.47 2.66 38.33
C SER A 545 -29.77 1.56 39.15
N GLY A 546 -28.86 0.83 38.49
CA GLY A 546 -28.09 -0.29 39.07
C GLY A 546 -28.80 -1.64 39.01
N GLU A 547 -29.96 -1.75 38.37
CA GLU A 547 -30.61 -3.01 38.00
C GLU A 547 -30.57 -3.17 36.48
N ASN A 548 -30.54 -4.40 35.99
CA ASN A 548 -30.62 -4.71 34.56
C ASN A 548 -32.02 -5.27 34.25
N SER A 549 -32.69 -4.72 33.23
CA SER A 549 -34.01 -5.18 32.78
C SER A 549 -33.93 -6.35 31.79
N TYR A 550 -32.73 -6.65 31.31
CA TYR A 550 -32.42 -7.66 30.30
C TYR A 550 -31.50 -8.75 30.89
N ILE A 551 -30.76 -9.49 30.06
CA ILE A 551 -29.85 -10.55 30.53
C ILE A 551 -28.73 -9.93 31.37
N SER A 552 -28.58 -10.41 32.60
CA SER A 552 -27.57 -9.93 33.54
C SER A 552 -26.21 -10.61 33.38
N GLU A 553 -25.13 -9.94 33.80
CA GLU A 553 -23.78 -10.52 33.83
C GLU A 553 -23.71 -11.83 34.65
N GLN A 554 -24.53 -11.96 35.70
CA GLN A 554 -24.63 -13.22 36.46
C GLN A 554 -25.26 -14.34 35.62
N GLU A 555 -26.28 -14.05 34.82
CA GLU A 555 -26.87 -15.07 33.93
C GLU A 555 -25.90 -15.53 32.85
N ILE A 556 -25.06 -14.61 32.34
CA ILE A 556 -23.99 -14.92 31.38
C ILE A 556 -22.93 -15.80 32.05
N ASN A 557 -22.52 -15.45 33.27
CA ASN A 557 -21.57 -16.24 34.06
C ASN A 557 -22.14 -17.64 34.37
N ASP A 558 -23.36 -17.73 34.90
CA ASP A 558 -24.03 -19.01 35.22
C ASP A 558 -24.18 -19.91 33.98
N TRP A 559 -24.40 -19.32 32.79
CA TRP A 559 -24.41 -20.05 31.52
C TRP A 559 -23.02 -20.61 31.20
N ALA A 560 -21.99 -19.76 31.23
CA ALA A 560 -20.61 -20.15 30.93
C ALA A 560 -20.05 -21.20 31.89
N GLU A 561 -20.31 -21.06 33.20
CA GLU A 561 -19.94 -22.04 34.23
C GLU A 561 -20.55 -23.42 33.95
N GLY A 562 -21.84 -23.44 33.56
CA GLY A 562 -22.53 -24.67 33.17
C GLY A 562 -21.93 -25.36 31.94
N ILE A 563 -21.47 -24.58 30.96
CA ILE A 563 -20.81 -25.08 29.75
C ILE A 563 -19.40 -25.62 30.05
N LEU A 564 -18.63 -24.89 30.87
CA LEU A 564 -17.24 -25.22 31.18
C LEU A 564 -17.08 -26.24 32.32
N ASP A 565 -18.14 -26.49 33.12
CA ASP A 565 -18.08 -27.27 34.38
C ASP A 565 -17.00 -26.71 35.33
N ASP A 566 -16.91 -25.37 35.42
CA ASP A 566 -15.94 -24.63 36.23
C ASP A 566 -16.61 -23.47 36.97
N ASP A 567 -16.09 -23.14 38.15
CA ASP A 567 -16.54 -22.03 39.02
C ASP A 567 -15.70 -20.80 38.66
N LEU A 568 -16.23 -19.98 37.75
CA LEU A 568 -15.57 -18.83 37.15
C LEU A 568 -15.55 -17.62 38.08
N ASP A 569 -16.59 -17.42 38.90
CA ASP A 569 -16.69 -16.27 39.80
C ASP A 569 -16.12 -16.52 41.22
N GLY A 570 -15.87 -17.78 41.56
CA GLY A 570 -15.26 -18.22 42.80
C GLY A 570 -16.22 -18.21 44.00
N ASP A 571 -17.53 -18.21 43.79
CA ASP A 571 -18.53 -18.25 44.86
C ASP A 571 -18.64 -19.63 45.54
N GLY A 572 -18.10 -20.66 44.89
CA GLY A 572 -17.99 -22.03 45.40
C GLY A 572 -19.05 -23.01 44.86
N ASP A 573 -19.93 -22.58 43.98
CA ASP A 573 -20.88 -23.39 43.22
C ASP A 573 -20.58 -23.26 41.70
N VAL A 574 -21.05 -24.20 40.88
CA VAL A 574 -21.04 -24.05 39.42
C VAL A 574 -22.46 -23.68 39.02
N GLY A 575 -22.63 -22.48 38.50
CA GLY A 575 -23.86 -21.89 38.03
C GLY A 575 -24.53 -22.70 36.92
N SER A 576 -25.80 -22.40 36.66
CA SER A 576 -26.54 -23.06 35.58
C SER A 576 -27.59 -22.12 34.99
N ALA A 577 -27.57 -21.97 33.67
CA ALA A 577 -28.64 -21.29 32.94
C ALA A 577 -29.85 -22.21 32.69
N VAL A 578 -31.00 -21.58 32.45
CA VAL A 578 -32.26 -22.27 32.14
C VAL A 578 -32.34 -22.78 30.70
N ASP A 579 -31.68 -22.08 29.78
CA ASP A 579 -31.58 -22.34 28.36
C ASP A 579 -30.37 -21.58 27.77
N ASP A 580 -30.15 -21.69 26.46
CA ASP A 580 -28.98 -21.13 25.76
C ASP A 580 -29.23 -19.72 25.19
N ARG A 581 -30.22 -18.97 25.69
CA ARG A 581 -30.53 -17.62 25.15
C ARG A 581 -29.33 -16.67 25.19
N VAL A 582 -28.45 -16.83 26.18
CA VAL A 582 -27.23 -16.03 26.34
C VAL A 582 -26.35 -16.12 25.08
N ALA A 583 -26.21 -17.32 24.49
CA ALA A 583 -25.39 -17.54 23.31
C ALA A 583 -25.89 -16.78 22.06
N PHE A 584 -27.19 -16.50 21.97
CA PHE A 584 -27.80 -15.88 20.80
C PHE A 584 -28.19 -14.41 21.01
N LEU A 585 -28.54 -14.00 22.24
CA LEU A 585 -28.97 -12.62 22.54
C LEU A 585 -27.81 -11.73 23.04
N GLU A 586 -26.77 -12.32 23.62
CA GLU A 586 -25.56 -11.67 24.15
C GLU A 586 -24.30 -12.36 23.62
N SER A 587 -24.28 -12.67 22.31
CA SER A 587 -23.31 -13.59 21.67
C SER A 587 -21.84 -13.24 21.94
N ARG A 588 -21.46 -11.95 21.92
CA ARG A 588 -20.09 -11.52 22.26
C ARG A 588 -19.71 -11.88 23.69
N LYS A 589 -20.54 -11.50 24.66
CA LYS A 589 -20.30 -11.77 26.09
C LYS A 589 -20.28 -13.26 26.37
N ALA A 590 -21.15 -14.02 25.71
CA ALA A 590 -21.17 -15.48 25.78
C ALA A 590 -19.84 -16.09 25.27
N ALA A 591 -19.36 -15.62 24.12
CA ALA A 591 -18.11 -16.09 23.52
C ALA A 591 -16.89 -15.81 24.41
N GLY A 592 -16.74 -14.57 24.89
CA GLY A 592 -15.67 -14.20 25.83
C GLY A 592 -15.72 -14.99 27.14
N ALA A 593 -16.93 -15.20 27.69
CA ALA A 593 -17.11 -15.94 28.94
C ALA A 593 -16.67 -17.42 28.87
N ILE A 594 -16.71 -18.04 27.69
CA ILE A 594 -16.19 -19.41 27.48
C ILE A 594 -14.80 -19.46 26.82
N GLY A 595 -14.14 -18.30 26.70
CA GLY A 595 -12.75 -18.17 26.28
C GLY A 595 -12.52 -18.27 24.76
N ALA A 596 -13.46 -17.78 23.95
CA ALA A 596 -13.16 -17.37 22.58
C ALA A 596 -12.38 -16.04 22.58
N THR A 597 -11.74 -15.69 21.45
CA THR A 597 -11.01 -14.43 21.32
C THR A 597 -12.00 -13.30 21.06
N ASP A 598 -12.06 -12.33 21.97
CA ASP A 598 -12.94 -11.15 21.97
C ASP A 598 -12.14 -9.84 21.93
N GLU A 599 -11.03 -9.84 21.20
CA GLU A 599 -10.04 -8.75 21.17
C GLU A 599 -9.99 -8.02 19.82
N TRP A 600 -10.76 -8.47 18.82
CA TRP A 600 -10.73 -7.88 17.48
C TRP A 600 -11.29 -6.46 17.49
N ASN A 601 -10.77 -5.58 16.62
CA ASN A 601 -11.19 -4.19 16.57
C ASN A 601 -11.46 -3.76 15.13
N LYS A 602 -12.71 -3.37 14.87
CA LYS A 602 -13.20 -2.88 13.59
C LYS A 602 -13.09 -3.93 12.48
N MET A 603 -13.74 -5.07 12.70
CA MET A 603 -13.74 -6.20 11.77
C MET A 603 -14.83 -6.00 10.73
N GLU A 604 -14.40 -5.61 9.54
CA GLU A 604 -15.28 -5.18 8.45
C GLU A 604 -15.63 -6.38 7.53
N GLY A 605 -15.72 -6.17 6.21
CA GLY A 605 -16.27 -7.15 5.28
C GLY A 605 -15.53 -8.50 5.27
N VAL A 606 -16.30 -9.59 5.34
CA VAL A 606 -15.87 -10.97 5.07
C VAL A 606 -16.48 -11.48 3.76
N VAL A 607 -15.66 -11.92 2.79
CA VAL A 607 -16.15 -12.29 1.45
C VAL A 607 -15.45 -13.49 0.83
N PHE A 608 -16.18 -14.18 -0.05
CA PHE A 608 -15.70 -15.34 -0.81
C PHE A 608 -16.30 -15.34 -2.22
N ASN A 609 -15.50 -15.74 -3.22
CA ASN A 609 -16.01 -15.99 -4.58
C ASN A 609 -15.79 -17.47 -4.98
N PRO A 610 -16.85 -18.23 -5.33
CA PRO A 610 -16.73 -19.62 -5.78
C PRO A 610 -15.96 -19.81 -7.09
N ALA A 611 -15.79 -18.75 -7.90
CA ALA A 611 -14.94 -18.78 -9.09
C ALA A 611 -13.43 -18.76 -8.73
N ALA A 612 -13.08 -18.21 -7.56
CA ALA A 612 -11.73 -18.17 -7.00
C ALA A 612 -11.71 -18.79 -5.58
N PRO A 613 -11.92 -20.11 -5.45
CA PRO A 613 -12.34 -20.73 -4.18
C PRO A 613 -11.21 -20.93 -3.15
N GLY A 614 -10.03 -20.34 -3.35
CA GLY A 614 -8.86 -20.59 -2.51
C GLY A 614 -8.96 -20.00 -1.11
N TYR A 615 -9.61 -18.84 -0.98
CA TYR A 615 -9.56 -18.05 0.25
C TYR A 615 -10.88 -17.34 0.53
N VAL A 616 -11.21 -17.19 1.81
CA VAL A 616 -12.11 -16.16 2.32
C VAL A 616 -11.26 -14.95 2.69
N TYR A 617 -11.70 -13.73 2.37
CA TYR A 617 -11.00 -12.49 2.73
C TYR A 617 -11.73 -11.76 3.85
N LEU A 618 -10.98 -11.09 4.72
CA LEU A 618 -11.49 -10.37 5.88
C LEU A 618 -10.79 -9.02 5.99
N ALA A 619 -11.54 -7.93 6.04
CA ALA A 619 -11.03 -6.59 6.28
C ALA A 619 -11.02 -6.24 7.77
N MET A 620 -10.05 -5.42 8.18
CA MET A 620 -9.92 -4.88 9.52
C MET A 620 -9.49 -3.42 9.39
N SER A 621 -10.36 -2.46 9.73
CA SER A 621 -10.10 -1.04 9.42
C SER A 621 -9.12 -0.36 10.39
N ASP A 622 -8.82 -0.99 11.54
CA ASP A 622 -7.89 -0.47 12.56
C ASP A 622 -7.25 -1.59 13.40
N ILE A 623 -5.93 -1.55 13.60
CA ILE A 623 -5.22 -2.44 14.55
C ILE A 623 -4.72 -1.60 15.71
N ARG A 624 -5.52 -1.50 16.78
CA ARG A 624 -5.20 -0.77 18.03
C ARG A 624 -5.88 -1.45 19.22
N TYR A 625 -5.79 -0.82 20.39
CA TYR A 625 -6.47 -1.22 21.63
C TYR A 625 -6.16 -2.68 21.98
N ASP A 626 -7.19 -3.51 22.21
CA ASP A 626 -7.06 -4.88 22.69
C ASP A 626 -6.22 -5.76 21.74
N MET A 627 -6.23 -5.51 20.42
CA MET A 627 -5.35 -6.20 19.47
C MET A 627 -3.86 -5.84 19.61
N SER A 628 -3.53 -4.74 20.28
CA SER A 628 -2.18 -4.15 20.32
C SER A 628 -1.62 -3.98 21.72
N ASP A 629 -2.36 -4.46 22.72
CA ASP A 629 -1.96 -4.36 24.11
C ASP A 629 -0.97 -5.50 24.48
N SER A 630 -0.82 -5.78 25.78
CA SER A 630 0.10 -6.83 26.25
C SER A 630 -0.60 -8.06 26.83
N GLN A 631 -1.92 -8.16 26.65
CA GLN A 631 -2.79 -9.19 27.21
C GLN A 631 -3.38 -10.09 26.10
N GLY A 632 -4.29 -10.97 26.50
CA GLY A 632 -5.03 -11.90 25.63
C GLY A 632 -4.27 -12.67 24.55
N ASP A 633 -4.99 -13.04 23.50
CA ASP A 633 -4.58 -13.86 22.37
C ASP A 633 -3.89 -13.05 21.27
N ILE A 634 -4.16 -11.74 21.14
CA ILE A 634 -3.66 -10.87 20.07
C ILE A 634 -2.76 -9.75 20.64
N ARG A 635 -1.52 -9.66 20.16
CA ARG A 635 -0.48 -8.72 20.62
C ARG A 635 0.34 -8.20 19.45
N LEU A 636 -0.31 -7.44 18.57
CA LEU A 636 0.31 -6.80 17.41
C LEU A 636 0.87 -5.41 17.75
N SER A 637 1.76 -4.88 16.93
CA SER A 637 2.06 -3.45 16.92
C SER A 637 0.92 -2.70 16.25
N GLU A 638 0.66 -1.46 16.68
CA GLU A 638 -0.43 -0.66 16.11
C GLU A 638 -0.27 -0.48 14.60
N ASN A 639 -1.38 -0.60 13.88
CA ASN A 639 -1.51 -0.17 12.49
C ASN A 639 -2.84 0.55 12.32
N ARG A 640 -2.77 1.88 12.26
CA ARG A 640 -3.94 2.74 12.15
C ARG A 640 -4.55 2.77 10.77
N CYS A 641 -3.86 2.28 9.75
CA CYS A 641 -4.35 2.26 8.37
C CYS A 641 -5.07 0.94 8.04
N GLY A 642 -5.16 0.01 9.00
CA GLY A 642 -5.88 -1.25 8.86
C GLY A 642 -5.15 -2.28 8.02
N ILE A 643 -5.82 -3.41 7.78
CA ILE A 643 -5.24 -4.58 7.13
C ILE A 643 -6.34 -5.44 6.48
N VAL A 644 -6.00 -6.12 5.39
CA VAL A 644 -6.79 -7.22 4.83
C VAL A 644 -6.08 -8.54 5.13
N TYR A 645 -6.84 -9.51 5.63
CA TYR A 645 -6.43 -10.89 5.82
C TYR A 645 -7.04 -11.80 4.75
N ARG A 646 -6.39 -12.93 4.49
CA ARG A 646 -6.96 -14.09 3.78
C ARG A 646 -7.00 -15.31 4.70
N MET A 647 -7.98 -16.17 4.48
CA MET A 647 -8.20 -17.40 5.23
C MET A 647 -8.28 -18.58 4.24
N PRO A 648 -7.25 -19.46 4.20
CA PRO A 648 -7.26 -20.62 3.31
C PRO A 648 -8.46 -21.52 3.57
N VAL A 649 -9.21 -21.83 2.52
CA VAL A 649 -10.42 -22.67 2.61
C VAL A 649 -10.05 -24.15 2.55
N GLU A 650 -10.50 -24.91 3.54
CA GLU A 650 -10.32 -26.36 3.61
C GLU A 650 -11.39 -27.12 2.81
N ALA A 651 -11.19 -28.43 2.64
CA ALA A 651 -12.07 -29.27 1.81
C ALA A 651 -13.51 -29.38 2.34
N ASP A 652 -13.74 -29.08 3.61
CA ASP A 652 -15.03 -29.05 4.28
C ASP A 652 -15.58 -27.63 4.48
N TRP A 653 -15.01 -26.64 3.77
CA TRP A 653 -15.34 -25.21 3.86
C TRP A 653 -14.99 -24.56 5.20
N ASP A 654 -14.23 -25.25 6.06
CA ASP A 654 -13.70 -24.66 7.28
C ASP A 654 -12.43 -23.82 7.00
N VAL A 655 -12.05 -23.01 7.99
CA VAL A 655 -10.79 -22.26 8.01
C VAL A 655 -10.11 -22.49 9.35
N SER A 656 -8.82 -22.81 9.30
CA SER A 656 -7.97 -23.00 10.47
C SER A 656 -6.84 -21.99 10.58
N ARG A 657 -6.78 -21.02 9.66
CA ARG A 657 -5.66 -20.08 9.50
C ARG A 657 -6.14 -18.72 8.99
N ILE A 658 -5.56 -17.66 9.54
CA ILE A 658 -5.71 -16.27 9.10
C ILE A 658 -4.30 -15.73 8.74
N GLU A 659 -4.14 -15.20 7.53
CA GLU A 659 -2.86 -14.72 6.99
C GLU A 659 -2.97 -13.26 6.55
N PRO A 660 -2.05 -12.36 6.96
CA PRO A 660 -2.06 -10.98 6.48
C PRO A 660 -1.68 -10.91 5.00
N VAL A 661 -2.36 -10.08 4.21
CA VAL A 661 -2.09 -9.92 2.77
C VAL A 661 -1.88 -8.49 2.32
N ILE A 662 -2.61 -7.53 2.88
CA ILE A 662 -2.48 -6.11 2.52
C ILE A 662 -2.47 -5.30 3.81
N ALA A 663 -1.31 -4.81 4.23
CA ALA A 663 -1.23 -3.89 5.35
C ALA A 663 -1.34 -2.44 4.86
N GLY A 664 -2.10 -1.62 5.59
CA GLY A 664 -2.14 -0.19 5.39
C GLY A 664 -0.76 0.47 5.59
N GLY A 665 -0.60 1.65 5.00
CA GLY A 665 0.67 2.37 4.97
C GLY A 665 1.07 3.02 6.29
N THR A 666 2.11 3.87 6.23
CA THR A 666 2.52 4.67 7.39
C THR A 666 1.41 5.65 7.79
N TYR A 667 1.23 5.83 9.10
CA TYR A 667 0.26 6.77 9.64
C TYR A 667 0.98 7.95 10.28
N SER A 668 0.77 9.16 9.76
CA SER A 668 1.39 10.38 10.28
C SER A 668 0.45 11.57 10.17
N SER A 669 0.51 12.48 11.17
CA SER A 669 -0.26 13.74 11.18
C SER A 669 -1.79 13.61 10.99
N GLY A 670 -2.39 12.46 11.28
CA GLY A 670 -3.83 12.25 11.08
C GLY A 670 -4.19 11.47 9.82
N SER A 671 -3.22 11.14 8.97
CA SER A 671 -3.44 10.58 7.64
C SER A 671 -2.59 9.35 7.38
N CYS A 672 -3.09 8.49 6.49
CA CYS A 672 -2.36 7.36 5.94
C CYS A 672 -1.61 7.76 4.67
N ASP A 673 -0.59 6.97 4.31
CA ASP A 673 0.09 7.08 3.02
C ASP A 673 -0.93 6.96 1.88
N PRO A 674 -1.09 8.01 1.03
CA PRO A 674 -2.08 8.01 -0.05
C PRO A 674 -1.82 6.95 -1.12
N ASN A 675 -0.68 6.26 -1.13
CA ASN A 675 -0.35 5.19 -2.07
C ASN A 675 -0.55 3.79 -1.49
N ARG A 676 -1.17 3.67 -0.32
CA ARG A 676 -1.51 2.41 0.37
C ARG A 676 -2.99 2.43 0.77
N ILE A 677 -3.54 1.28 1.18
CA ILE A 677 -4.91 1.23 1.73
C ILE A 677 -5.00 1.97 3.07
N ALA A 678 -6.17 2.51 3.39
CA ALA A 678 -6.48 3.11 4.67
C ALA A 678 -7.92 2.81 5.09
N GLY A 679 -8.09 2.14 6.24
CA GLY A 679 -9.41 1.73 6.73
C GLY A 679 -10.15 0.85 5.73
N PRO A 680 -9.56 -0.30 5.32
CA PRO A 680 -10.27 -1.24 4.46
C PRO A 680 -11.57 -1.68 5.14
N ASP A 681 -12.64 -1.64 4.35
CA ASP A 681 -14.01 -1.93 4.77
C ASP A 681 -14.60 -2.99 3.84
N ASN A 682 -15.44 -2.59 2.88
CA ASN A 682 -16.09 -3.57 2.01
C ASN A 682 -15.07 -4.22 1.07
N LEU A 683 -15.26 -5.51 0.84
CA LEU A 683 -14.42 -6.30 -0.05
C LEU A 683 -15.26 -6.91 -1.17
N ALA A 684 -14.64 -7.18 -2.32
CA ALA A 684 -15.22 -8.05 -3.34
C ALA A 684 -14.13 -8.87 -4.05
N VAL A 685 -14.30 -10.19 -4.13
CA VAL A 685 -13.37 -11.08 -4.84
C VAL A 685 -13.85 -11.29 -6.26
N LEU A 686 -13.03 -10.96 -7.24
CA LEU A 686 -13.30 -11.12 -8.67
C LEU A 686 -13.10 -12.57 -9.11
N ASP A 687 -13.65 -12.92 -10.28
CA ASP A 687 -13.64 -14.30 -10.80
C ASP A 687 -12.24 -14.86 -11.07
N ASP A 688 -11.25 -13.99 -11.26
CA ASP A 688 -9.84 -14.34 -11.45
C ASP A 688 -9.02 -14.35 -10.14
N GLY A 689 -9.65 -14.05 -9.01
CA GLY A 689 -9.03 -14.03 -7.68
C GLY A 689 -8.53 -12.66 -7.22
N ARG A 690 -8.50 -11.65 -8.09
CA ARG A 690 -8.19 -10.28 -7.66
C ARG A 690 -9.23 -9.76 -6.67
N VAL A 691 -8.82 -8.86 -5.78
CA VAL A 691 -9.70 -8.37 -4.70
C VAL A 691 -9.88 -6.86 -4.83
N LEU A 692 -11.13 -6.42 -4.81
CA LEU A 692 -11.49 -5.02 -4.61
C LEU A 692 -11.53 -4.72 -3.12
N VAL A 693 -10.82 -3.67 -2.70
CA VAL A 693 -10.75 -3.20 -1.32
C VAL A 693 -11.28 -1.77 -1.27
N ALA A 694 -12.45 -1.59 -0.68
CA ALA A 694 -13.03 -0.28 -0.43
C ALA A 694 -12.50 0.33 0.87
N GLU A 695 -12.43 1.65 0.91
CA GLU A 695 -12.07 2.40 2.11
C GLU A 695 -13.29 3.08 2.72
N ASP A 696 -13.44 2.92 4.04
CA ASP A 696 -14.17 3.82 4.92
C ASP A 696 -13.18 4.42 5.93
N THR A 697 -12.73 5.63 5.64
CA THR A 697 -11.85 6.32 6.56
C THR A 697 -11.86 7.85 6.46
N GLY A 698 -11.52 8.48 7.58
CA GLY A 698 -11.12 9.90 7.64
C GLY A 698 -9.61 10.12 7.49
N LYS A 699 -8.84 9.07 7.14
CA LYS A 699 -7.37 9.09 7.08
C LYS A 699 -6.82 9.40 5.68
N HIS A 700 -7.68 9.40 4.65
CA HIS A 700 -7.41 9.93 3.31
C HIS A 700 -8.34 11.10 3.00
N ASP A 701 -7.89 12.04 2.17
CA ASP A 701 -8.74 13.16 1.72
C ASP A 701 -9.94 12.67 0.88
N ASN A 702 -9.72 11.62 0.09
CA ASN A 702 -10.77 10.91 -0.64
C ASN A 702 -10.59 9.42 -0.38
N ASN A 703 -11.66 8.74 0.05
CA ASN A 703 -11.66 7.28 0.10
C ASN A 703 -11.55 6.68 -1.29
N MET A 704 -10.93 5.51 -1.37
CA MET A 704 -10.47 4.91 -2.61
C MET A 704 -10.96 3.48 -2.74
N LEU A 705 -11.19 3.05 -3.98
CA LEU A 705 -11.31 1.64 -4.30
C LEU A 705 -9.98 1.17 -4.88
N TRP A 706 -9.42 0.14 -4.27
CA TRP A 706 -8.20 -0.51 -4.71
C TRP A 706 -8.52 -1.84 -5.38
N LEU A 707 -7.79 -2.17 -6.44
CA LEU A 707 -7.71 -3.51 -7.01
C LEU A 707 -6.37 -4.10 -6.58
N TRP A 708 -6.41 -5.13 -5.75
CA TRP A 708 -5.24 -5.89 -5.34
C TRP A 708 -5.11 -7.16 -6.19
N ASP A 709 -3.90 -7.40 -6.68
CA ASP A 709 -3.53 -8.61 -7.41
C ASP A 709 -2.80 -9.58 -6.45
N PRO A 710 -3.46 -10.67 -6.02
CA PRO A 710 -2.83 -11.62 -5.12
C PRO A 710 -1.57 -12.21 -5.76
N PRO A 711 -0.47 -12.34 -5.00
CA PRO A 711 0.70 -13.03 -5.49
C PRO A 711 0.32 -14.47 -5.85
N VAL A 712 0.79 -14.96 -7.00
CA VAL A 712 0.58 -16.34 -7.43
C VAL A 712 1.11 -17.27 -6.33
N GLU A 713 0.47 -18.39 -6.02
CA GLU A 713 1.02 -19.25 -4.97
C GLU A 713 2.42 -19.79 -5.34
N PRO A 714 3.34 -19.93 -4.36
CA PRO A 714 4.70 -20.41 -4.59
C PRO A 714 4.72 -21.72 -5.38
N THR A 715 5.49 -21.77 -6.46
CA THR A 715 5.60 -22.99 -7.26
C THR A 715 6.51 -24.00 -6.57
N GLU A 716 5.98 -25.18 -6.23
CA GLU A 716 6.81 -26.30 -5.79
C GLU A 716 7.70 -26.80 -6.94
N TRP A 717 8.97 -27.10 -6.66
CA TRP A 717 9.88 -27.66 -7.65
C TRP A 717 9.47 -29.07 -8.07
N ASP A 718 9.08 -29.24 -9.33
CA ASP A 718 8.62 -30.51 -9.89
C ASP A 718 9.68 -31.24 -10.75
N GLY A 719 10.83 -30.59 -10.98
CA GLY A 719 11.89 -31.11 -11.84
C GLY A 719 11.75 -30.77 -13.32
N GLU A 720 10.74 -30.01 -13.72
CA GLU A 720 10.44 -29.65 -15.13
C GLU A 720 10.64 -28.16 -15.44
N TYR A 721 10.65 -27.26 -14.44
CA TYR A 721 10.85 -25.83 -14.71
C TYR A 721 12.29 -25.47 -15.10
N ASP A 722 12.46 -24.82 -16.24
CA ASP A 722 13.77 -24.38 -16.74
C ASP A 722 14.03 -22.88 -16.43
N VAL A 723 13.98 -22.47 -15.16
CA VAL A 723 14.37 -21.10 -14.76
C VAL A 723 15.89 -20.98 -14.65
N LYS A 724 16.49 -20.03 -15.37
CA LYS A 724 17.96 -19.93 -15.53
C LYS A 724 18.47 -18.49 -15.37
N PHE A 725 19.66 -18.33 -14.80
CA PHE A 725 20.49 -17.15 -14.99
C PHE A 725 20.87 -17.04 -16.46
N THR A 726 20.48 -15.97 -17.13
CA THR A 726 20.71 -15.80 -18.58
C THR A 726 21.64 -14.66 -18.91
N ARG A 727 21.68 -13.61 -18.08
CA ARG A 727 22.59 -12.48 -18.22
C ARG A 727 23.04 -12.02 -16.83
N ILE A 728 24.27 -11.54 -16.74
CA ILE A 728 24.80 -10.95 -15.51
C ILE A 728 25.80 -9.85 -15.86
N MET A 729 25.73 -8.73 -15.14
CA MET A 729 26.70 -7.65 -15.19
C MET A 729 27.29 -7.49 -13.79
N PRO A 730 28.39 -8.17 -13.48
CA PRO A 730 28.91 -8.20 -12.11
C PRO A 730 29.59 -6.90 -11.66
N ALA A 731 30.08 -6.11 -12.61
CA ALA A 731 30.77 -4.86 -12.32
C ALA A 731 29.90 -3.71 -12.80
N GLU A 732 29.36 -2.99 -11.83
CA GLU A 732 28.57 -1.78 -12.02
C GLU A 732 29.34 -0.71 -12.80
N VAL A 733 28.61 0.28 -13.30
CA VAL A 733 29.20 1.58 -13.58
C VAL A 733 29.60 2.21 -12.23
N PRO A 734 30.81 2.77 -12.08
CA PRO A 734 31.28 3.24 -10.78
C PRO A 734 30.32 4.20 -10.09
N ASP A 735 30.02 3.93 -8.82
CA ASP A 735 29.15 4.75 -7.95
C ASP A 735 27.70 4.83 -8.47
N ARG A 736 27.16 3.74 -9.03
CA ARG A 736 25.79 3.70 -9.58
C ARG A 736 24.90 2.58 -9.05
N ASP A 737 25.43 1.60 -8.32
CA ASP A 737 24.68 0.48 -7.74
C ASP A 737 23.79 -0.23 -8.79
N ASN A 738 24.33 -0.35 -10.01
CA ASN A 738 23.59 -0.83 -11.18
C ASN A 738 24.11 -2.17 -11.72
N ASP A 739 24.84 -2.93 -10.92
CA ASP A 739 25.12 -4.35 -11.19
C ASP A 739 23.79 -5.14 -11.16
N TRP A 740 23.73 -6.21 -11.94
CA TRP A 740 22.46 -6.91 -12.13
C TRP A 740 22.63 -8.34 -12.62
N PHE A 741 21.59 -9.14 -12.42
CA PHE A 741 21.43 -10.44 -13.06
C PHE A 741 20.01 -10.61 -13.59
N GLU A 742 19.86 -11.49 -14.58
CA GLU A 742 18.57 -11.83 -15.17
C GLU A 742 18.24 -13.30 -14.94
N LEU A 743 16.99 -13.55 -14.54
CA LEU A 743 16.36 -14.85 -14.52
C LEU A 743 15.39 -14.97 -15.70
N THR A 744 15.45 -16.07 -16.42
CA THR A 744 14.51 -16.37 -17.51
C THR A 744 13.81 -17.69 -17.24
N ASN A 745 12.48 -17.69 -17.34
CA ASN A 745 11.69 -18.91 -17.35
C ASN A 745 11.67 -19.46 -18.79
N THR A 746 12.40 -20.53 -19.05
CA THR A 746 12.45 -21.16 -20.38
C THR A 746 11.44 -22.30 -20.56
N GLY A 747 10.60 -22.54 -19.56
CA GLY A 747 9.47 -23.48 -19.60
C GLY A 747 8.25 -22.95 -20.35
N ASP A 748 7.17 -23.75 -20.36
CA ASP A 748 5.91 -23.46 -21.06
C ASP A 748 4.76 -23.04 -20.13
N THR A 749 5.03 -22.91 -18.84
CA THR A 749 4.09 -22.45 -17.80
C THR A 749 4.71 -21.33 -16.96
N VAL A 750 3.86 -20.49 -16.35
CA VAL A 750 4.28 -19.47 -15.36
C VAL A 750 4.93 -20.12 -14.13
N VAL A 751 5.88 -19.43 -13.50
CA VAL A 751 6.56 -19.86 -12.27
C VAL A 751 6.54 -18.74 -11.25
N ASN A 752 6.07 -19.00 -10.02
CA ASN A 752 6.31 -18.14 -8.86
C ASN A 752 7.48 -18.67 -8.02
N LEU A 753 8.48 -17.82 -7.84
CA LEU A 753 9.70 -18.08 -7.09
C LEU A 753 9.62 -17.68 -5.61
N ALA A 754 8.47 -17.27 -5.09
CA ALA A 754 8.29 -16.94 -3.67
C ALA A 754 8.83 -18.07 -2.76
N GLY A 755 9.67 -17.71 -1.80
CA GLY A 755 10.35 -18.67 -0.93
C GLY A 755 11.58 -19.38 -1.51
N TRP A 756 11.86 -19.25 -2.81
CA TRP A 756 13.11 -19.73 -3.41
C TRP A 756 14.28 -18.86 -2.93
N THR A 757 15.52 -19.33 -3.10
CA THR A 757 16.71 -18.58 -2.70
C THR A 757 17.70 -18.39 -3.84
N ILE A 758 18.34 -17.23 -3.83
CA ILE A 758 19.52 -16.92 -4.62
C ILE A 758 20.70 -16.87 -3.65
N GLU A 759 21.62 -17.82 -3.79
CA GLU A 759 22.74 -17.95 -2.88
C GLU A 759 24.07 -17.56 -3.53
N ARG A 760 24.76 -16.60 -2.92
CA ARG A 760 26.14 -16.28 -3.29
C ARG A 760 27.14 -17.11 -2.49
N ILE A 761 27.89 -17.93 -3.20
CA ILE A 761 28.86 -18.84 -2.61
C ILE A 761 30.15 -18.10 -2.30
N ARG A 762 30.61 -18.23 -1.05
CA ARG A 762 31.85 -17.66 -0.53
C ARG A 762 32.64 -18.73 0.23
N SER A 763 33.90 -18.45 0.56
CA SER A 763 34.72 -19.38 1.35
C SER A 763 34.27 -19.53 2.81
N THR A 764 33.30 -18.72 3.21
CA THR A 764 32.60 -18.73 4.51
C THR A 764 31.16 -19.23 4.31
N GLU A 765 30.30 -19.06 5.31
CA GLU A 765 28.85 -19.30 5.17
C GLU A 765 28.30 -18.61 3.91
N PRO A 766 27.42 -19.20 3.08
CA PRO A 766 26.81 -18.52 1.93
C PRO A 766 26.10 -17.20 2.32
N TRP A 767 25.90 -16.32 1.34
CA TRP A 767 24.94 -15.22 1.46
C TRP A 767 23.63 -15.71 0.85
N ILE A 768 22.52 -15.61 1.58
CA ILE A 768 21.23 -16.20 1.19
C ILE A 768 20.21 -15.07 1.02
N SER A 769 19.79 -14.88 -0.21
CA SER A 769 18.73 -13.96 -0.61
C SER A 769 17.46 -14.78 -0.86
N ARG A 770 16.44 -14.63 -0.02
CA ARG A 770 15.14 -15.28 -0.20
C ARG A 770 14.24 -14.38 -1.04
N VAL A 771 13.60 -14.97 -2.04
CA VAL A 771 12.58 -14.30 -2.84
C VAL A 771 11.32 -14.10 -1.99
N ASN A 772 10.89 -12.86 -1.86
CA ASN A 772 9.65 -12.49 -1.18
C ASN A 772 8.46 -12.87 -2.08
N ASP A 773 8.39 -12.23 -3.24
CA ASP A 773 7.45 -12.55 -4.31
C ASP A 773 8.08 -12.25 -5.68
N LEU A 774 7.95 -13.17 -6.62
CA LEU A 774 8.42 -13.00 -8.00
C LEU A 774 7.78 -14.04 -8.92
N THR A 775 6.89 -13.57 -9.80
CA THR A 775 6.31 -14.40 -10.87
C THR A 775 6.98 -14.13 -12.21
N ILE A 776 7.31 -15.19 -12.96
CA ILE A 776 7.90 -15.13 -14.30
C ILE A 776 7.06 -15.96 -15.26
N ASP A 777 6.43 -15.31 -16.24
CA ASP A 777 5.68 -15.94 -17.31
C ASP A 777 6.52 -16.90 -18.15
N ALA A 778 5.84 -17.85 -18.80
CA ALA A 778 6.46 -18.79 -19.73
C ALA A 778 7.20 -18.05 -20.86
N GLY A 779 8.52 -18.27 -20.96
CA GLY A 779 9.38 -17.61 -21.94
C GLY A 779 9.79 -16.18 -21.61
N ALA A 780 9.35 -15.63 -20.48
CA ALA A 780 9.69 -14.28 -20.03
C ALA A 780 11.00 -14.25 -19.21
N SER A 781 11.55 -13.05 -19.08
CA SER A 781 12.77 -12.76 -18.33
C SER A 781 12.54 -11.59 -17.38
N VAL A 782 13.16 -11.65 -16.20
CA VAL A 782 13.16 -10.58 -15.21
C VAL A 782 14.61 -10.22 -14.87
N VAL A 783 14.89 -8.92 -14.82
CA VAL A 783 16.19 -8.35 -14.43
C VAL A 783 16.08 -7.81 -13.01
N LEU A 784 17.02 -8.17 -12.14
CA LEU A 784 17.10 -7.67 -10.75
C LEU A 784 18.39 -6.87 -10.55
N THR A 785 18.27 -5.71 -9.92
CA THR A 785 19.37 -4.78 -9.62
C THR A 785 19.07 -4.01 -8.34
N GLU A 786 20.11 -3.50 -7.65
CA GLU A 786 19.93 -2.64 -6.46
C GLU A 786 19.38 -1.25 -6.84
N ASN A 787 19.62 -0.77 -8.07
CA ASN A 787 19.13 0.51 -8.52
C ASN A 787 18.56 0.48 -9.96
N PRO A 788 17.25 0.17 -10.13
CA PRO A 788 16.61 0.09 -11.43
C PRO A 788 16.68 1.40 -12.23
N SER A 789 16.59 2.53 -11.53
CA SER A 789 16.62 3.85 -12.16
C SER A 789 17.96 4.13 -12.85
N ASN A 790 19.07 3.77 -12.20
CA ASN A 790 20.41 3.90 -12.76
C ASN A 790 20.62 2.92 -13.91
N LEU A 791 20.19 1.66 -13.76
CA LEU A 791 20.30 0.67 -14.83
C LEU A 791 19.51 1.07 -16.09
N LEU A 792 18.31 1.61 -15.91
CA LEU A 792 17.49 2.15 -17.01
C LEU A 792 18.19 3.34 -17.67
N ALA A 793 18.71 4.27 -16.89
CA ALA A 793 19.38 5.47 -17.39
C ALA A 793 20.66 5.15 -18.19
N ASP A 794 21.48 4.21 -17.72
CA ASP A 794 22.78 3.89 -18.33
C ASP A 794 22.67 2.84 -19.44
N GLY A 795 21.76 1.88 -19.27
CA GLY A 795 21.67 0.69 -20.12
C GLY A 795 20.43 0.61 -20.98
N GLY A 796 19.38 1.38 -20.68
CA GLY A 796 18.05 1.19 -21.26
C GLY A 796 17.46 -0.18 -20.92
N ILE A 797 17.83 -0.76 -19.77
CA ILE A 797 17.36 -2.06 -19.30
C ILE A 797 16.34 -1.81 -18.19
N GLU A 798 15.11 -2.23 -18.42
CA GLU A 798 14.07 -2.25 -17.39
C GLU A 798 14.35 -3.40 -16.41
N ALA A 799 14.24 -3.11 -15.12
CA ALA A 799 14.55 -4.04 -14.05
C ALA A 799 13.64 -3.80 -12.84
N LEU A 800 13.49 -4.82 -12.01
CA LEU A 800 12.85 -4.73 -10.70
C LEU A 800 13.89 -4.39 -9.64
N ASP A 801 13.46 -3.72 -8.58
CA ASP A 801 14.29 -3.46 -7.41
C ASP A 801 14.52 -4.76 -6.63
N GLY A 802 15.78 -5.21 -6.65
CA GLY A 802 16.21 -6.42 -5.98
C GLY A 802 16.03 -6.39 -4.45
N ASN A 803 16.00 -5.21 -3.84
CA ASN A 803 15.78 -5.05 -2.40
C ASN A 803 14.31 -5.17 -1.99
N ILE A 804 13.38 -5.08 -2.95
CA ILE A 804 11.95 -5.32 -2.75
C ILE A 804 11.64 -6.79 -3.04
N VAL A 805 12.14 -7.30 -4.17
CA VAL A 805 11.88 -8.66 -4.65
C VAL A 805 12.55 -9.72 -3.74
N LEU A 806 13.71 -9.40 -3.17
CA LEU A 806 14.45 -10.28 -2.27
C LEU A 806 14.50 -9.66 -0.86
N ASN A 807 14.56 -10.49 0.18
CA ASN A 807 14.79 -10.02 1.54
C ASN A 807 16.16 -9.34 1.74
N ASN A 808 17.08 -9.55 0.80
CA ASN A 808 18.34 -8.84 0.64
C ASN A 808 18.88 -9.13 -0.77
N MET A 809 19.37 -8.13 -1.48
CA MET A 809 20.01 -8.34 -2.79
C MET A 809 21.44 -8.89 -2.60
N PRO A 810 21.88 -9.92 -3.36
CA PRO A 810 23.25 -10.40 -3.27
C PRO A 810 24.18 -9.49 -4.08
N TRP A 811 25.08 -8.79 -3.41
CA TRP A 811 26.13 -8.02 -4.10
C TRP A 811 26.90 -8.89 -5.11
N LEU A 812 27.14 -8.39 -6.33
CA LEU A 812 27.95 -9.06 -7.35
C LEU A 812 29.42 -8.62 -7.26
N VAL A 813 30.34 -9.58 -7.24
CA VAL A 813 31.76 -9.29 -7.05
C VAL A 813 32.43 -9.06 -8.41
N ASP A 814 32.97 -7.87 -8.67
CA ASP A 814 33.74 -7.54 -9.89
C ASP A 814 34.81 -8.57 -10.23
N SER A 815 35.58 -8.98 -9.21
CA SER A 815 36.69 -9.94 -9.37
C SER A 815 36.23 -11.37 -9.64
N GLY A 816 34.93 -11.67 -9.48
CA GLY A 816 34.32 -12.97 -9.70
C GLY A 816 33.60 -13.54 -8.48
N SER A 817 32.51 -14.26 -8.74
CA SER A 817 31.68 -14.91 -7.73
C SER A 817 31.06 -16.21 -8.27
N ALA A 818 30.32 -16.89 -7.41
CA ALA A 818 29.45 -18.01 -7.75
C ALA A 818 28.04 -17.77 -7.18
N LEU A 819 27.02 -17.98 -8.00
CA LEU A 819 25.60 -17.87 -7.65
C LEU A 819 24.88 -19.20 -7.90
N GLN A 820 23.94 -19.54 -7.03
CA GLN A 820 23.01 -20.67 -7.18
C GLN A 820 21.57 -20.18 -7.00
N LEU A 821 20.67 -20.62 -7.86
CA LEU A 821 19.23 -20.52 -7.66
C LEU A 821 18.75 -21.83 -7.02
N LYS A 822 18.02 -21.77 -5.91
CA LYS A 822 17.51 -22.95 -5.21
C LYS A 822 16.02 -22.88 -4.92
N ALA A 823 15.36 -24.01 -5.08
CA ALA A 823 13.98 -24.20 -4.65
C ALA A 823 13.87 -24.25 -3.11
N PRO A 824 12.67 -24.06 -2.53
CA PRO A 824 12.45 -24.07 -1.07
C PRO A 824 12.85 -25.39 -0.38
N ASP A 825 12.86 -26.50 -1.12
CA ASP A 825 13.32 -27.81 -0.64
C ASP A 825 14.86 -27.96 -0.58
N GLY A 826 15.59 -26.93 -1.03
CA GLY A 826 17.05 -26.85 -1.07
C GLY A 826 17.67 -27.37 -2.38
N THR A 827 16.88 -27.78 -3.37
CA THR A 827 17.39 -28.25 -4.66
C THR A 827 17.99 -27.10 -5.47
N VAL A 828 19.22 -27.26 -5.97
CA VAL A 828 19.85 -26.30 -6.90
C VAL A 828 19.23 -26.47 -8.28
N VAL A 829 18.63 -25.39 -8.78
CA VAL A 829 17.93 -25.34 -10.08
C VAL A 829 18.86 -24.85 -11.19
N ASP A 830 19.66 -23.82 -10.93
CA ASP A 830 20.65 -23.31 -11.88
C ASP A 830 21.82 -22.66 -11.14
N ALA A 831 22.98 -22.57 -11.79
CA ALA A 831 24.16 -21.95 -11.21
C ALA A 831 25.06 -21.25 -12.24
N ILE A 832 25.84 -20.29 -11.75
CA ILE A 832 26.91 -19.65 -12.52
C ILE A 832 28.13 -19.41 -11.63
N ALA A 833 29.31 -19.76 -12.11
CA ALA A 833 30.59 -19.31 -11.53
C ALA A 833 31.38 -18.50 -12.56
N PHE A 834 31.81 -17.29 -12.19
CA PHE A 834 32.51 -16.37 -13.09
C PHE A 834 33.74 -15.73 -12.45
N GLY A 835 34.73 -15.36 -13.27
CA GLY A 835 35.95 -14.69 -12.82
C GLY A 835 36.75 -15.53 -11.80
N GLY A 836 37.15 -14.91 -10.70
CA GLY A 836 37.82 -15.53 -9.56
C GLY A 836 36.91 -16.28 -8.58
N GLY A 837 35.63 -16.51 -8.92
CA GLY A 837 34.67 -17.22 -8.08
C GLY A 837 35.02 -18.70 -7.83
N ILE A 838 34.42 -19.28 -6.78
CA ILE A 838 34.58 -20.70 -6.45
C ILE A 838 33.76 -21.53 -7.45
N ALA A 839 34.44 -22.25 -8.34
CA ALA A 839 33.78 -23.07 -9.37
C ALA A 839 33.42 -24.49 -8.90
N GLU A 840 33.88 -24.92 -7.72
CA GLU A 840 33.53 -26.22 -7.11
C GLU A 840 32.24 -26.08 -6.30
N ILE A 841 31.10 -25.92 -6.99
CA ILE A 841 29.75 -25.77 -6.41
C ILE A 841 28.78 -26.77 -7.04
N ASP A 842 27.67 -27.06 -6.35
CA ASP A 842 26.59 -27.87 -6.92
C ASP A 842 25.92 -27.12 -8.08
N GLY A 843 25.52 -27.83 -9.14
CA GLY A 843 24.98 -27.21 -10.35
C GLY A 843 26.02 -26.55 -11.28
N TRP A 844 27.33 -26.68 -11.01
CA TRP A 844 28.38 -26.20 -11.92
C TRP A 844 29.49 -27.23 -12.15
N GLN A 845 30.01 -27.30 -13.37
CA GLN A 845 31.06 -28.21 -13.80
C GLN A 845 32.22 -27.47 -14.50
N GLY A 846 33.42 -27.67 -13.97
CA GLY A 846 34.65 -27.17 -14.60
C GLY A 846 35.10 -25.82 -14.05
N ALA A 847 35.79 -25.04 -14.87
CA ALA A 847 36.30 -23.73 -14.45
C ALA A 847 35.19 -22.67 -14.48
N ALA A 848 35.37 -21.60 -13.71
CA ALA A 848 34.57 -20.40 -13.81
C ALA A 848 34.72 -19.75 -15.20
N VAL A 849 33.69 -18.99 -15.62
CA VAL A 849 33.70 -18.20 -16.86
C VAL A 849 34.94 -17.31 -16.91
N SER A 850 35.70 -17.40 -18.00
CA SER A 850 36.94 -16.64 -18.19
C SER A 850 36.66 -15.18 -18.61
N VAL A 851 36.33 -14.32 -17.64
CA VAL A 851 36.03 -12.91 -17.88
C VAL A 851 37.28 -12.13 -18.37
N PRO A 852 37.19 -11.29 -19.42
CA PRO A 852 38.30 -10.45 -19.89
C PRO A 852 38.51 -9.24 -18.97
N GLY A 853 39.75 -9.10 -18.47
CA GLY A 853 40.03 -8.10 -17.45
C GLY A 853 39.41 -8.49 -16.10
N ASP A 854 39.73 -7.73 -15.07
CA ASP A 854 39.20 -7.85 -13.71
C ASP A 854 37.76 -7.32 -13.58
N GLY A 855 36.86 -7.75 -14.48
CA GLY A 855 35.46 -7.30 -14.47
C GLY A 855 35.34 -5.84 -14.89
N THR A 856 35.67 -5.52 -16.14
CA THR A 856 35.61 -4.12 -16.58
C THR A 856 34.18 -3.57 -16.42
N PRO A 857 33.98 -2.40 -15.78
CA PRO A 857 32.67 -1.80 -15.58
C PRO A 857 31.76 -1.86 -16.80
N GLY A 858 30.51 -2.25 -16.57
CA GLY A 858 29.48 -2.35 -17.59
C GLY A 858 29.59 -3.56 -18.52
N LEU A 859 30.42 -4.56 -18.24
CA LEU A 859 30.53 -5.78 -19.05
C LEU A 859 29.42 -6.79 -18.70
N ILE A 860 28.59 -7.13 -19.68
CA ILE A 860 27.49 -8.08 -19.53
C ILE A 860 27.92 -9.45 -20.07
N LEU A 861 27.96 -10.43 -19.17
CA LEU A 861 28.10 -11.85 -19.50
C LEU A 861 26.74 -12.41 -19.93
N MET A 862 26.71 -13.20 -21.00
CA MET A 862 25.45 -13.73 -21.54
C MET A 862 25.56 -15.23 -21.76
N ARG A 863 24.54 -15.97 -21.31
CA ARG A 863 24.35 -17.38 -21.67
C ARG A 863 23.96 -17.47 -23.15
N GLY A 864 24.63 -18.34 -23.88
CA GLY A 864 24.48 -18.52 -25.32
C GLY A 864 24.71 -17.23 -26.11
N SER A 865 23.84 -16.92 -27.08
CA SER A 865 23.97 -15.70 -27.88
C SER A 865 23.23 -14.49 -27.31
N GLY A 866 22.48 -14.69 -26.22
CA GLY A 866 21.56 -13.69 -25.65
C GLY A 866 20.28 -13.51 -26.47
N CYS A 867 19.91 -14.49 -27.30
CA CYS A 867 18.79 -14.41 -28.24
C CYS A 867 17.82 -15.59 -28.12
N GLY A 868 17.53 -16.01 -26.89
CA GLY A 868 16.66 -17.15 -26.59
C GLY A 868 17.34 -18.52 -26.65
N ASP A 869 18.61 -18.59 -27.08
CA ASP A 869 19.43 -19.80 -26.96
C ASP A 869 20.16 -19.81 -25.61
N TYR A 870 19.64 -20.56 -24.65
CA TYR A 870 20.21 -20.69 -23.31
C TYR A 870 20.78 -22.09 -23.09
N PRO A 871 21.95 -22.42 -23.72
CA PRO A 871 22.59 -23.71 -23.50
C PRO A 871 22.94 -23.85 -22.02
N ASP A 872 22.72 -25.06 -21.49
CA ASP A 872 22.89 -25.34 -20.08
C ASP A 872 23.66 -26.64 -19.93
N THR A 873 24.98 -26.53 -20.05
CA THR A 873 25.92 -27.64 -19.84
C THR A 873 26.54 -27.57 -18.45
N ASP A 874 26.07 -26.66 -17.59
CA ASP A 874 26.65 -26.29 -16.31
C ASP A 874 28.11 -25.85 -16.43
N THR A 875 28.54 -25.27 -17.55
CA THR A 875 29.97 -24.91 -17.74
C THR A 875 30.16 -23.47 -18.20
N GLY A 876 31.37 -22.93 -17.98
CA GLY A 876 31.72 -21.60 -18.47
C GLY A 876 31.58 -21.43 -19.99
N SER A 877 31.58 -22.53 -20.77
CA SER A 877 31.41 -22.47 -22.22
C SER A 877 30.04 -21.97 -22.66
N ASP A 878 29.02 -22.12 -21.83
CA ASP A 878 27.68 -21.59 -22.08
C ASP A 878 27.67 -20.06 -22.11
N TRP A 879 28.61 -19.43 -21.39
CA TRP A 879 28.67 -17.98 -21.21
C TRP A 879 29.76 -17.29 -22.05
N GLU A 880 30.58 -18.05 -22.79
CA GLU A 880 31.75 -17.54 -23.52
C GLU A 880 31.50 -17.32 -25.02
N LYS A 881 30.23 -17.31 -25.46
CA LYS A 881 29.87 -17.15 -26.88
C LYS A 881 29.77 -15.68 -27.31
N ARG A 882 29.23 -14.81 -26.47
CA ARG A 882 29.08 -13.38 -26.75
C ARG A 882 29.01 -12.58 -25.45
N TRP A 883 29.76 -11.48 -25.39
CA TRP A 883 29.64 -10.46 -24.35
C TRP A 883 29.37 -9.10 -24.97
N ILE A 884 28.66 -8.26 -24.24
CA ILE A 884 28.34 -6.89 -24.65
C ILE A 884 28.63 -5.94 -23.49
N ARG A 885 28.59 -4.64 -23.78
CA ARG A 885 28.63 -3.60 -22.76
C ARG A 885 27.23 -3.03 -22.55
N ILE A 886 27.00 -2.51 -21.35
CA ILE A 886 25.82 -1.69 -21.05
C ILE A 886 25.64 -0.60 -22.13
N GLY A 887 24.39 -0.40 -22.60
CA GLY A 887 24.06 0.49 -23.72
C GLY A 887 24.31 -0.08 -25.13
N ALA A 888 24.90 -1.27 -25.28
CA ALA A 888 25.06 -1.90 -26.59
C ALA A 888 23.81 -2.68 -27.02
N SER A 889 23.43 -2.58 -28.31
CA SER A 889 22.28 -3.31 -28.85
C SER A 889 22.54 -4.81 -29.03
N THR A 890 21.57 -5.63 -28.63
CA THR A 890 21.56 -7.08 -28.86
C THR A 890 20.81 -7.42 -30.15
N PHE A 891 21.52 -7.46 -31.28
CA PHE A 891 20.92 -7.93 -32.54
C PHE A 891 20.74 -9.45 -32.54
N CYS A 892 19.50 -9.91 -32.67
CA CYS A 892 19.10 -11.33 -32.65
C CYS A 892 18.61 -11.88 -33.99
N ASP A 893 18.55 -11.05 -35.03
CA ASP A 893 18.15 -11.41 -36.40
C ASP A 893 19.27 -12.08 -37.23
N GLY A 894 20.42 -12.34 -36.60
CA GLY A 894 21.62 -12.86 -37.26
C GLY A 894 22.29 -11.88 -38.23
N GLY A 895 21.86 -10.61 -38.26
CA GLY A 895 22.40 -9.57 -39.14
C GLY A 895 22.08 -9.78 -40.63
N HIS A 896 21.00 -10.50 -40.93
CA HIS A 896 20.59 -10.78 -42.31
C HIS A 896 19.54 -9.78 -42.82
N PHE A 897 19.92 -8.97 -43.80
CA PHE A 897 18.96 -8.13 -44.51
C PHE A 897 18.17 -8.94 -45.54
N THR A 898 16.84 -8.93 -45.46
CA THR A 898 15.97 -9.42 -46.54
C THR A 898 15.52 -8.26 -47.42
N THR A 899 15.74 -8.40 -48.73
CA THR A 899 15.40 -7.37 -49.71
C THR A 899 14.11 -7.71 -50.43
N GLY A 900 13.24 -6.72 -50.63
CA GLY A 900 12.11 -6.84 -51.57
C GLY A 900 12.60 -6.93 -53.02
N ALA A 901 11.69 -7.29 -53.94
CA ALA A 901 12.02 -7.40 -55.37
C ALA A 901 12.54 -6.08 -55.99
N ASP A 902 12.18 -4.94 -55.38
CA ASP A 902 12.54 -3.60 -55.85
C ASP A 902 13.71 -2.96 -55.09
N SER A 903 14.35 -3.67 -54.14
CA SER A 903 15.53 -3.15 -53.45
C SER A 903 16.73 -3.07 -54.39
N SER A 904 17.49 -1.98 -54.31
CA SER A 904 18.72 -1.80 -55.08
C SER A 904 19.87 -1.35 -54.18
N VAL A 905 21.08 -1.75 -54.54
CA VAL A 905 22.30 -1.29 -53.87
C VAL A 905 23.07 -0.40 -54.84
N SER A 906 23.25 0.86 -54.47
CA SER A 906 24.07 1.82 -55.20
C SER A 906 25.31 2.16 -54.39
N ALA A 907 26.48 2.11 -55.04
CA ALA A 907 27.73 2.51 -54.43
C ALA A 907 28.07 3.93 -54.90
N SER A 908 28.42 4.79 -53.96
CA SER A 908 29.04 6.08 -54.25
C SER A 908 30.57 5.99 -54.07
N ILE A 909 31.33 6.75 -54.87
CA ILE A 909 32.80 6.70 -54.88
C ILE A 909 33.34 8.04 -54.41
N GLY A 910 33.98 8.02 -53.24
CA GLY A 910 34.71 9.18 -52.70
C GLY A 910 36.16 9.25 -53.21
N PRO A 911 36.73 10.46 -53.38
CA PRO A 911 36.16 11.77 -53.03
C PRO A 911 35.33 12.44 -54.15
N ASP A 912 35.21 11.84 -55.35
CA ASP A 912 34.67 12.54 -56.53
C ASP A 912 33.16 12.81 -56.50
N SER A 913 32.32 11.83 -56.13
CA SER A 913 30.84 11.99 -56.14
C SER A 913 30.18 11.89 -54.77
N ALA A 914 30.80 11.22 -53.80
CA ALA A 914 30.20 10.87 -52.51
C ALA A 914 29.57 12.03 -51.73
N PHE A 915 30.19 13.20 -51.75
CA PHE A 915 29.63 14.37 -51.08
C PHE A 915 28.33 14.87 -51.74
N ASN A 916 28.32 14.99 -53.07
CA ASN A 916 27.14 15.45 -53.80
C ASN A 916 26.02 14.42 -53.76
N ASP A 917 26.35 13.13 -53.81
CA ASP A 917 25.39 12.05 -53.70
C ASP A 917 24.70 12.06 -52.32
N LEU A 918 25.48 12.23 -51.24
CA LEU A 918 24.93 12.33 -49.88
C LEU A 918 24.07 13.59 -49.70
N LYS A 919 24.50 14.73 -50.25
CA LYS A 919 23.71 15.97 -50.19
C LYS A 919 22.38 15.82 -50.93
N GLN A 920 22.39 15.26 -52.14
CA GLN A 920 21.15 14.99 -52.89
C GLN A 920 20.26 13.98 -52.17
N TRP A 921 20.84 13.00 -51.49
CA TRP A 921 20.10 12.04 -50.69
C TRP A 921 19.36 12.73 -49.52
N ILE A 922 20.00 13.67 -48.82
CA ILE A 922 19.36 14.50 -47.78
C ILE A 922 18.28 15.41 -48.38
N GLU A 923 18.56 16.06 -49.51
CA GLU A 923 17.62 16.97 -50.17
C GLU A 923 16.33 16.27 -50.64
N ALA A 924 16.40 14.98 -50.93
CA ALA A 924 15.28 14.17 -51.38
C ALA A 924 14.45 13.54 -50.23
N ALA A 925 14.71 13.89 -48.97
CA ALA A 925 13.86 13.49 -47.85
C ALA A 925 12.53 14.24 -47.88
N GLU A 926 11.43 13.53 -47.65
CA GLU A 926 10.08 14.11 -47.65
C GLU A 926 9.50 14.24 -46.23
N SER A 927 9.86 13.35 -45.30
CA SER A 927 9.28 13.30 -43.96
C SER A 927 10.26 13.04 -42.81
N SER A 928 11.30 12.22 -42.95
CA SER A 928 12.28 11.96 -41.89
C SER A 928 13.71 11.65 -42.36
N ILE A 929 14.68 12.01 -41.52
CA ILE A 929 16.09 11.59 -41.60
C ILE A 929 16.56 11.18 -40.21
N HIS A 930 17.08 9.96 -40.10
CA HIS A 930 17.77 9.46 -38.91
C HIS A 930 19.24 9.24 -39.24
N LEU A 931 20.14 9.93 -38.53
CA LEU A 931 21.59 9.86 -38.75
C LEU A 931 22.29 9.31 -37.51
N HIS A 932 23.05 8.24 -37.69
CA HIS A 932 23.85 7.58 -36.66
C HIS A 932 25.33 7.62 -37.05
N VAL A 933 26.08 8.54 -36.43
CA VAL A 933 27.49 8.80 -36.76
C VAL A 933 28.25 9.25 -35.52
N TYR A 934 29.50 8.85 -35.35
CA TYR A 934 30.27 9.30 -34.19
C TYR A 934 30.77 10.75 -34.27
N GLN A 935 30.82 11.35 -35.46
CA GLN A 935 31.33 12.71 -35.68
C GLN A 935 30.57 13.41 -36.80
N PHE A 936 30.16 14.66 -36.54
CA PHE A 936 29.44 15.49 -37.50
C PHE A 936 29.93 16.95 -37.46
N MET A 937 30.65 17.38 -38.50
CA MET A 937 31.34 18.67 -38.52
C MET A 937 31.32 19.39 -39.88
N SER A 938 30.45 18.96 -40.81
CA SER A 938 30.38 19.55 -42.15
C SER A 938 29.37 20.70 -42.18
N PRO A 939 29.80 21.96 -42.41
CA PRO A 939 28.87 23.08 -42.51
C PRO A 939 27.86 22.91 -43.64
N ASP A 940 28.29 22.34 -44.77
CA ASP A 940 27.41 22.12 -45.92
C ASP A 940 26.33 21.06 -45.64
N LEU A 941 26.68 19.99 -44.91
CA LEU A 941 25.69 18.98 -44.50
C LEU A 941 24.79 19.49 -43.37
N THR A 942 25.30 20.32 -42.45
CA THR A 942 24.46 21.04 -41.48
C THR A 942 23.43 21.89 -42.20
N GLN A 943 23.83 22.68 -43.20
CA GLN A 943 22.90 23.50 -43.96
C GLN A 943 21.87 22.64 -44.71
N ALA A 944 22.28 21.51 -45.29
CA ALA A 944 21.35 20.61 -45.98
C ALA A 944 20.28 20.03 -45.02
N LEU A 945 20.66 19.68 -43.79
CA LEU A 945 19.72 19.22 -42.76
C LEU A 945 18.83 20.37 -42.26
N LEU A 946 19.36 21.57 -42.03
CA LEU A 946 18.54 22.75 -41.69
C LEU A 946 17.49 23.05 -42.77
N ASP A 947 17.89 22.96 -44.04
CA ASP A 947 16.97 23.14 -45.17
C ASP A 947 15.91 22.03 -45.19
N ALA A 948 16.23 20.81 -44.76
CA ALA A 948 15.26 19.72 -44.63
C ALA A 948 14.24 19.99 -43.52
N ILE A 949 14.71 20.41 -42.35
CA ILE A 949 13.85 20.80 -41.21
C ILE A 949 12.91 21.94 -41.61
N ALA A 950 13.42 22.95 -42.34
CA ALA A 950 12.60 24.04 -42.85
C ALA A 950 11.52 23.60 -43.86
N ARG A 951 11.69 22.43 -44.51
CA ARG A 951 10.67 21.80 -45.37
C ARG A 951 9.67 20.95 -44.57
N GLY A 952 9.83 20.81 -43.26
CA GLY A 952 9.00 19.98 -42.40
C GLY A 952 9.49 18.53 -42.25
N VAL A 953 10.73 18.22 -42.67
CA VAL A 953 11.33 16.90 -42.47
C VAL A 953 11.82 16.78 -41.02
N GLY A 954 11.38 15.74 -40.30
CA GLY A 954 11.89 15.44 -38.97
C GLY A 954 13.34 14.95 -39.04
N VAL A 955 14.23 15.48 -38.20
CA VAL A 955 15.65 15.08 -38.20
C VAL A 955 16.05 14.58 -36.81
N THR A 956 16.60 13.38 -36.75
CA THR A 956 17.24 12.81 -35.55
C THR A 956 18.71 12.57 -35.82
N LEU A 957 19.57 13.08 -34.94
CA LEU A 957 21.02 12.94 -35.01
C LEU A 957 21.55 12.28 -33.73
N LEU A 958 22.14 11.09 -33.84
CA LEU A 958 22.81 10.39 -32.76
C LEU A 958 24.33 10.48 -32.94
N LEU A 959 25.01 11.05 -31.94
CA LEU A 959 26.46 11.27 -31.86
C LEU A 959 27.06 10.52 -30.67
N GLU A 960 28.38 10.37 -30.64
CA GLU A 960 29.12 9.84 -29.48
C GLU A 960 30.06 10.91 -28.91
N GLU A 961 30.07 11.06 -27.59
CA GLU A 961 30.96 11.96 -26.85
C GLU A 961 32.30 11.27 -26.53
N GLY A 962 33.34 12.03 -26.18
CA GLY A 962 34.62 11.46 -25.69
C GLY A 962 35.57 10.92 -26.77
N ILE A 963 35.19 10.92 -28.06
CA ILE A 963 36.06 10.48 -29.17
C ILE A 963 37.08 11.55 -29.60
N LEU A 964 36.73 12.82 -29.45
CA LEU A 964 37.54 13.95 -29.93
C LEU A 964 38.39 14.53 -28.78
N ASP A 965 39.70 14.62 -28.98
CA ASP A 965 40.67 15.00 -27.95
C ASP A 965 40.95 16.53 -27.88
N ALA A 966 40.76 17.24 -28.99
CA ALA A 966 40.98 18.69 -29.05
C ALA A 966 39.69 19.48 -28.76
N SER A 967 39.76 20.37 -27.75
CA SER A 967 38.63 21.22 -27.32
C SER A 967 38.01 22.05 -28.46
N SER A 968 38.81 22.47 -29.44
CA SER A 968 38.32 23.16 -30.64
C SER A 968 37.45 22.29 -31.53
N THR A 969 37.74 21.00 -31.62
CA THR A 969 37.04 20.03 -32.46
C THR A 969 35.73 19.61 -31.80
N VAL A 970 35.78 19.38 -30.48
CA VAL A 970 34.59 19.16 -29.63
C VAL A 970 33.61 20.32 -29.73
N ASN A 971 34.08 21.56 -29.51
CA ASN A 971 33.24 22.75 -29.59
C ASN A 971 32.64 22.95 -30.99
N ASN A 972 33.37 22.57 -32.04
CA ASN A 972 32.87 22.68 -33.40
C ASN A 972 31.74 21.67 -33.67
N GLN A 973 31.89 20.40 -33.28
CA GLN A 973 30.81 19.42 -33.37
C GLN A 973 29.58 19.83 -32.55
N ARG A 974 29.78 20.26 -31.29
CA ARG A 974 28.70 20.78 -30.43
C ARG A 974 28.01 21.99 -31.07
N GLY A 975 28.74 22.87 -31.74
CA GLY A 975 28.16 23.99 -32.48
C GLY A 975 27.25 23.55 -33.65
N HIS A 976 27.67 22.54 -34.42
CA HIS A 976 26.83 21.97 -35.49
C HIS A 976 25.58 21.26 -34.94
N ALA A 977 25.74 20.49 -33.87
CA ALA A 977 24.65 19.83 -33.15
C ALA A 977 23.64 20.83 -32.60
N GLN A 978 24.11 21.87 -31.90
CA GLN A 978 23.26 22.93 -31.34
C GLN A 978 22.45 23.65 -32.43
N ALA A 979 23.09 23.98 -33.56
CA ALA A 979 22.39 24.65 -34.65
C ALA A 979 21.23 23.82 -35.22
N LEU A 980 21.38 22.50 -35.29
CA LEU A 980 20.32 21.60 -35.73
C LEU A 980 19.23 21.47 -34.65
N HIS A 981 19.62 21.34 -33.38
CA HIS A 981 18.69 21.28 -32.27
C HIS A 981 17.82 22.53 -32.16
N ASP A 982 18.43 23.72 -32.23
CA ASP A 982 17.73 25.02 -32.22
C ASP A 982 16.73 25.17 -33.38
N ALA A 983 16.97 24.46 -34.49
CA ALA A 983 16.07 24.45 -35.63
C ALA A 983 14.91 23.46 -35.49
N GLY A 984 14.92 22.60 -34.46
CA GLY A 984 13.88 21.60 -34.19
C GLY A 984 14.31 20.14 -34.43
N ALA A 985 15.61 19.87 -34.63
CA ALA A 985 16.10 18.48 -34.68
C ALA A 985 16.19 17.86 -33.27
N THR A 986 15.96 16.56 -33.19
CA THR A 986 16.31 15.76 -32.01
C THR A 986 17.80 15.41 -32.11
N VAL A 987 18.61 15.85 -31.16
CA VAL A 987 20.04 15.53 -31.11
C VAL A 987 20.32 14.74 -29.84
N LEU A 988 20.91 13.56 -30.01
CA LEU A 988 21.19 12.59 -28.96
C LEU A 988 22.69 12.34 -28.89
N TRP A 989 23.20 12.12 -27.69
CA TRP A 989 24.62 11.82 -27.42
C TRP A 989 24.72 10.50 -26.67
N MET A 990 25.57 9.59 -27.15
CA MET A 990 26.04 8.44 -26.39
C MET A 990 27.27 8.87 -25.60
N GLU A 991 27.15 8.83 -24.28
CA GLU A 991 28.24 9.11 -23.35
C GLU A 991 28.62 7.80 -22.66
N ASP A 992 29.92 7.53 -22.52
CA ASP A 992 30.38 6.39 -21.74
C ASP A 992 30.29 6.74 -20.26
N PRO A 993 29.39 6.10 -19.50
CA PRO A 993 29.17 6.47 -18.11
C PRO A 993 30.37 6.05 -17.23
N THR A 994 31.24 5.17 -17.70
CA THR A 994 32.43 4.69 -16.96
C THR A 994 33.61 5.67 -16.98
N GLN A 995 33.53 6.77 -17.74
CA GLN A 995 34.60 7.77 -17.92
C GLN A 995 35.92 7.19 -18.49
N ILE A 996 35.94 5.94 -18.93
CA ILE A 996 37.09 5.32 -19.58
C ILE A 996 37.12 5.80 -21.04
N SER A 997 38.02 6.73 -21.36
CA SER A 997 38.17 7.21 -22.74
C SER A 997 38.66 6.09 -23.67
N SER A 998 37.73 5.47 -24.39
CA SER A 998 38.00 4.53 -25.48
C SER A 998 37.42 5.09 -26.78
N PRO A 999 38.20 5.20 -27.86
CA PRO A 999 37.66 5.67 -29.14
C PRO A 999 36.67 4.64 -29.72
N TYR A 1000 35.47 5.10 -30.09
CA TYR A 1000 34.40 4.30 -30.71
C TYR A 1000 33.85 3.20 -29.79
N ALA A 1001 33.57 3.54 -28.54
CA ALA A 1001 33.03 2.61 -27.55
C ALA A 1001 31.64 2.09 -27.98
N PHE A 1002 30.81 2.96 -28.57
CA PHE A 1002 29.45 2.62 -28.98
C PHE A 1002 29.20 2.74 -30.48
N ILE A 1003 29.72 3.80 -31.11
CA ILE A 1003 29.45 4.18 -32.49
C ILE A 1003 30.75 4.15 -33.31
N HIS A 1004 30.92 3.12 -34.12
CA HIS A 1004 31.92 3.14 -35.20
C HIS A 1004 31.30 3.20 -36.60
N SER A 1005 30.06 2.72 -36.73
CA SER A 1005 29.30 2.72 -37.98
C SER A 1005 28.85 4.14 -38.35
N LYS A 1006 28.56 4.35 -39.65
CA LYS A 1006 27.94 5.57 -40.16
C LYS A 1006 26.75 5.14 -40.96
N VAL A 1007 25.57 5.28 -40.38
CA VAL A 1007 24.32 4.80 -40.94
C VAL A 1007 23.35 5.96 -41.01
N ALA A 1008 22.63 6.07 -42.11
CA ALA A 1008 21.57 7.04 -42.26
C ALA A 1008 20.35 6.34 -42.86
N VAL A 1009 19.18 6.66 -42.34
CA VAL A 1009 17.89 6.20 -42.86
C VAL A 1009 17.07 7.43 -43.20
N ARG A 1010 16.38 7.37 -44.34
CA ARG A 1010 15.46 8.40 -44.83
C ARG A 1010 14.23 7.71 -45.35
N ASP A 1011 13.09 8.36 -45.18
CA ASP A 1011 11.82 7.97 -45.78
C ASP A 1011 11.83 7.91 -47.32
#